data_AF-A0A251RW92-F1
#
_entry.id   AF-A0A251RW92-F1
#
_cell.length_a   1.000
_cell.length_b   1.000
_cell.length_c   1.000
_cell.angle_alpha   90.00
_cell.angle_beta   90.00
_cell.angle_gamma   90.00
#
_symmetry.space_group_name_H-M   'P 1'
#
loop_
_entity.id
_entity.type
_entity.pdbx_description
1 polymer ?
#
loop_
_entity_poly.entity_id
_entity_poly.type
_entity_poly.pdbx_seq_one_letter_code
_entity_poly.pdbx_strand_id
1 'polypeptide(L)'
;MALRKPSDRLLEISDRVYVLDSCFSTEELEADEYKVYLGGIAAELQDCYPNSSFMLFNFKEGGRRTHISYILSQYDIIVVENLQQYEGCPLLPLDTINEFLRTSVTWLSKAVQQNVLLMHCEKGGWPTLAFMLAALLVFRKQYDTERKTLEMVYKHAPRELLHLVTPLNPQPSQLRYLQYISRRGFGPSWSPIDEPLALDCIILRFLPLFGEKGCRPVVRIYGQDSSSTANRGSKLLFTSSKTKKQARYYQPEQCELVKIDVHHCVQGDVVLECIHLDHDREETIFRVMFNTTYVRSHILMLNRDDVDVMWDARNRMPKNFRAEVLFSDADALLSTPPPPPPPPPPPPSSRATLPQMTAPFLKEFEHLKIQLEEIKSATDNFGVNKFIGSGGFGKVYQGEVSHSNGKSMCAFKCLDTRYGQGEPEFLKEIMMLSDYKHKNLISLLGFCDEGGEKILVYEYASNGSLDRHLSSNLLTWRQRIKICLDAARGISFLHDDNGSRQRVIHRDIKSSNILLDDSWNAKVSDMGLSKTGPANQPHTFVITRNIVGTPGYCDPQYMNSYTLSKESDVYSFGVVLFEVLCGRLCCTYSNGKLDKILVPTWKRAYIEKKLQEIVFKNLTKPMDSTSLEIFSGIAFQCLQEYREDRPKMADIVEKLETALEFEFRSEAAK
;
A
#
# COMPACT_ATOMS: atom_id res chain seq x y z
N MET A 1 -24.62 42.68 21.03
CA MET A 1 -25.06 43.27 19.75
C MET A 1 -24.95 42.15 18.72
N ALA A 2 -26.05 41.68 18.13
CA ALA A 2 -25.98 40.66 17.09
C ALA A 2 -25.33 41.31 15.86
N LEU A 3 -24.15 40.82 15.44
CA LEU A 3 -23.49 41.33 14.23
C LEU A 3 -24.39 41.06 13.01
N ARG A 4 -24.52 42.06 12.12
CA ARG A 4 -25.20 41.89 10.83
C ARG A 4 -24.40 40.89 9.99
N LYS A 5 -25.10 39.95 9.34
CA LYS A 5 -24.49 39.02 8.39
C LYS A 5 -24.11 39.79 7.12
N PRO A 6 -22.93 39.54 6.52
CA PRO A 6 -22.57 40.11 5.22
C PRO A 6 -23.58 39.73 4.12
N SER A 7 -23.63 40.53 3.06
CA SER A 7 -24.48 40.39 1.88
C SER A 7 -24.19 39.09 1.12
N ASP A 8 -25.06 38.79 0.16
CA ASP A 8 -24.95 37.60 -0.70
C ASP A 8 -23.64 37.55 -1.53
N ARG A 9 -22.83 38.63 -1.52
CA ARG A 9 -21.52 38.70 -2.19
C ARG A 9 -20.39 37.96 -1.46
N LEU A 10 -20.63 37.55 -0.21
CA LEU A 10 -19.67 36.82 0.60
C LEU A 10 -20.28 35.50 1.11
N LEU A 11 -19.64 34.40 0.75
CA LEU A 11 -20.00 33.08 1.24
C LEU A 11 -19.20 32.73 2.49
N GLU A 12 -19.88 32.56 3.61
CA GLU A 12 -19.27 32.07 4.84
C GLU A 12 -19.04 30.56 4.77
N ILE A 13 -17.77 30.13 4.88
CA ILE A 13 -17.39 28.71 4.86
C ILE A 13 -17.21 28.16 6.29
N SER A 14 -16.70 28.99 7.19
CA SER A 14 -16.46 28.70 8.60
C SER A 14 -16.38 30.01 9.38
N ASP A 15 -16.45 29.97 10.70
CA ASP A 15 -16.38 31.15 11.56
C ASP A 15 -15.24 32.10 11.13
N ARG A 16 -15.64 33.31 10.70
CA ARG A 16 -14.78 34.42 10.23
C ARG A 16 -13.92 34.11 9.00
N VAL A 17 -14.30 33.11 8.21
CA VAL A 17 -13.66 32.75 6.94
C VAL A 17 -14.69 32.86 5.81
N TYR A 18 -14.47 33.84 4.93
CA TYR A 18 -15.37 34.16 3.81
C TYR A 18 -14.70 33.96 2.46
N VAL A 19 -15.50 33.60 1.46
CA VAL A 19 -15.10 33.50 0.05
C VAL A 19 -15.92 34.50 -0.76
N LEU A 20 -15.28 35.21 -1.69
CA LEU A 20 -15.97 36.13 -2.59
C LEU A 20 -16.85 35.35 -3.58
N ASP A 21 -18.09 35.80 -3.80
CA ASP A 21 -19.03 35.13 -4.69
C ASP A 21 -18.56 35.10 -6.15
N SER A 22 -17.71 36.06 -6.54
CA SER A 22 -17.08 36.11 -7.87
C SER A 22 -16.28 34.84 -8.20
N CYS A 23 -15.82 34.09 -7.20
CA CYS A 23 -15.11 32.81 -7.40
C CYS A 23 -16.01 31.68 -7.94
N PHE A 24 -17.33 31.84 -7.88
CA PHE A 24 -18.32 30.86 -8.34
C PHE A 24 -18.98 31.26 -9.67
N SER A 25 -18.63 32.41 -10.23
CA SER A 25 -19.19 32.92 -11.48
C SER A 25 -18.28 32.67 -12.68
N THR A 26 -18.88 32.47 -13.85
CA THR A 26 -18.18 32.45 -15.15
C THR A 26 -18.14 33.81 -15.84
N GLU A 27 -18.88 34.80 -15.32
CA GLU A 27 -19.00 36.13 -15.91
C GLU A 27 -17.78 37.00 -15.57
N GLU A 28 -17.19 37.64 -16.59
CA GLU A 28 -16.08 38.58 -16.40
C GLU A 28 -16.63 39.98 -16.14
N LEU A 29 -16.24 40.56 -15.00
CA LEU A 29 -16.52 41.96 -14.69
C LEU A 29 -15.50 42.85 -15.39
N GLU A 30 -15.97 43.92 -16.01
CA GLU A 30 -15.11 44.96 -16.56
C GLU A 30 -14.29 45.62 -15.44
N ALA A 31 -13.13 46.19 -15.78
CA ALA A 31 -12.17 46.67 -14.77
C ALA A 31 -12.77 47.70 -13.79
N ASP A 32 -13.62 48.60 -14.27
CA ASP A 32 -14.30 49.61 -13.45
C ASP A 32 -15.42 48.99 -12.59
N GLU A 33 -16.17 48.04 -13.12
CA GLU A 33 -17.21 47.31 -12.39
C GLU A 33 -16.61 46.44 -11.29
N TYR A 34 -15.48 45.79 -11.56
CA TYR A 34 -14.73 44.98 -10.60
C TYR A 34 -14.21 45.83 -9.43
N LYS A 35 -13.77 47.07 -9.72
CA LYS A 35 -13.37 48.04 -8.68
C LYS A 35 -14.54 48.45 -7.80
N VAL A 36 -15.70 48.74 -8.39
CA VAL A 36 -16.92 49.07 -7.63
C VAL A 36 -17.39 47.88 -6.79
N TYR A 37 -17.33 46.67 -7.34
CA TYR A 37 -17.68 45.43 -6.66
C TYR A 37 -16.80 45.20 -5.41
N LEU A 38 -15.47 45.23 -5.56
CA LEU A 38 -14.53 45.05 -4.45
C LEU A 38 -14.63 46.17 -3.40
N GLY A 39 -14.79 47.41 -3.84
CA GLY A 39 -14.99 48.55 -2.93
C GLY A 39 -16.27 48.43 -2.09
N GLY A 40 -17.36 47.91 -2.69
CA GLY A 40 -18.60 47.63 -1.99
C GLY A 40 -18.45 46.55 -0.90
N ILE A 41 -17.72 45.47 -1.20
CA ILE A 41 -17.43 44.41 -0.23
C ILE A 41 -16.57 44.94 0.92
N ALA A 42 -15.55 45.74 0.62
CA ALA A 42 -14.67 46.29 1.63
C ALA A 42 -15.41 47.23 2.60
N ALA A 43 -16.25 48.13 2.07
CA ALA A 43 -17.08 49.01 2.88
C ALA A 43 -18.06 48.22 3.77
N GLU A 44 -18.71 47.21 3.21
CA GLU A 44 -19.64 46.35 3.95
C GLU A 44 -18.95 45.60 5.10
N LEU A 45 -17.75 45.07 4.87
CA LEU A 45 -16.97 44.38 5.89
C LEU A 45 -16.59 45.31 7.05
N GLN A 46 -16.18 46.54 6.76
CA GLN A 46 -15.89 47.56 7.76
C GLN A 46 -17.15 47.94 8.57
N ASP A 47 -18.31 48.02 7.93
CA ASP A 47 -19.59 48.30 8.60
C ASP A 47 -20.03 47.14 9.50
N CYS A 48 -19.88 45.89 9.04
CA CYS A 48 -20.27 44.71 9.81
C CYS A 48 -19.28 44.41 10.95
N TYR A 49 -17.99 44.72 10.75
CA TYR A 49 -16.89 44.40 11.66
C TYR A 49 -15.98 45.61 11.92
N PRO A 50 -16.47 46.67 12.59
CA PRO A 50 -15.78 47.96 12.68
C PRO A 50 -14.46 47.94 13.48
N ASN A 51 -14.23 46.92 14.30
CA ASN A 51 -13.02 46.77 15.11
C ASN A 51 -12.11 45.63 14.61
N SER A 52 -12.40 45.08 13.43
CA SER A 52 -11.69 43.92 12.88
C SER A 52 -10.65 44.31 11.85
N SER A 53 -9.58 43.51 11.76
CA SER A 53 -8.65 43.55 10.64
C SER A 53 -8.95 42.45 9.63
N PHE A 54 -8.71 42.74 8.35
CA PHE A 54 -9.03 41.85 7.24
C PHE A 54 -7.76 41.42 6.52
N MET A 55 -7.68 40.13 6.19
CA MET A 55 -6.63 39.58 5.33
C MET A 55 -7.30 38.80 4.19
N LEU A 56 -6.86 39.04 2.97
CA LEU A 56 -7.32 38.33 1.78
C LEU A 56 -6.19 37.50 1.18
N PHE A 57 -6.41 36.20 1.02
CA PHE A 57 -5.57 35.36 0.20
C PHE A 57 -6.11 35.31 -1.23
N ASN A 58 -5.32 35.80 -2.19
CA ASN A 58 -5.63 35.76 -3.62
C ASN A 58 -4.89 34.59 -4.28
N PHE A 59 -5.59 33.66 -4.91
CA PHE A 59 -5.02 32.54 -5.67
C PHE A 59 -5.13 32.79 -7.17
N LYS A 60 -4.00 32.90 -7.87
CA LYS A 60 -3.97 33.24 -9.30
C LYS A 60 -3.13 32.30 -10.15
N GLU A 61 -3.50 32.23 -11.43
CA GLU A 61 -2.79 31.49 -12.47
C GLU A 61 -1.82 32.44 -13.20
N GLY A 62 -0.52 32.36 -12.88
CA GLY A 62 0.55 33.09 -13.60
C GLY A 62 1.00 34.44 -13.02
N GLY A 63 1.93 35.09 -13.73
CA GLY A 63 2.75 36.20 -13.22
C GLY A 63 2.26 37.63 -13.48
N ARG A 64 1.01 37.83 -13.93
CA ARG A 64 0.49 39.19 -14.17
C ARG A 64 0.23 39.90 -12.83
N ARG A 65 0.51 41.21 -12.78
CA ARG A 65 0.16 42.08 -11.64
C ARG A 65 -1.35 42.26 -11.64
N THR A 66 -1.96 42.10 -10.47
CA THR A 66 -3.40 42.08 -10.28
C THR A 66 -3.87 43.41 -9.70
N HIS A 67 -5.05 43.88 -10.10
CA HIS A 67 -5.62 45.11 -9.56
C HIS A 67 -6.25 44.91 -8.17
N ILE A 68 -6.51 43.67 -7.73
CA ILE A 68 -7.15 43.37 -6.43
C ILE A 68 -6.32 43.87 -5.23
N SER A 69 -5.01 43.62 -5.23
CA SER A 69 -4.09 44.10 -4.19
C SER A 69 -4.10 45.63 -4.12
N TYR A 70 -4.06 46.30 -5.27
CA TYR A 70 -4.13 47.75 -5.36
C TYR A 70 -5.45 48.30 -4.82
N ILE A 71 -6.59 47.72 -5.22
CA ILE A 71 -7.93 48.18 -4.82
C ILE A 71 -8.14 47.98 -3.32
N LEU A 72 -7.88 46.79 -2.79
CA LEU A 72 -8.19 46.45 -1.40
C LEU A 72 -7.21 47.07 -0.40
N SER A 73 -5.99 47.40 -0.84
CA SER A 73 -5.04 48.17 0.00
C SER A 73 -5.55 49.55 0.39
N GLN A 74 -6.47 50.13 -0.40
CA GLN A 74 -7.12 51.43 -0.10
C GLN A 74 -8.12 51.34 1.07
N TYR A 75 -8.47 50.12 1.49
CA TYR A 75 -9.44 49.83 2.56
C TYR A 75 -8.78 49.11 3.75
N ASP A 76 -7.45 49.20 3.88
CA ASP A 76 -6.66 48.55 4.94
C ASP A 76 -6.80 47.02 5.00
N ILE A 77 -7.12 46.39 3.87
CA ILE A 77 -7.17 44.93 3.75
C ILE A 77 -5.80 44.41 3.28
N ILE A 78 -5.21 43.50 4.07
CA ILE A 78 -3.92 42.89 3.75
C ILE A 78 -4.13 41.84 2.65
N VAL A 79 -3.57 42.05 1.46
CA VAL A 79 -3.67 41.07 0.35
C VAL A 79 -2.39 40.25 0.25
N VAL A 80 -2.52 38.93 0.38
CA VAL A 80 -1.45 37.96 0.18
C VAL A 80 -1.66 37.23 -1.13
N GLU A 81 -0.78 37.47 -2.08
CA GLU A 81 -0.81 36.89 -3.42
C GLU A 81 -0.14 35.51 -3.43
N ASN A 82 -0.90 34.46 -3.76
CA ASN A 82 -0.40 33.10 -3.94
C ASN A 82 -0.38 32.75 -5.43
N LEU A 83 0.83 32.58 -5.95
CA LEU A 83 1.09 32.21 -7.34
C LEU A 83 1.04 30.70 -7.51
N GLN A 84 0.18 30.20 -8.39
CA GLN A 84 0.30 28.83 -8.89
C GLN A 84 1.61 28.70 -9.68
N GLN A 85 2.46 27.76 -9.29
CA GLN A 85 3.78 27.56 -9.90
C GLN A 85 3.77 26.59 -11.09
N TYR A 86 2.65 25.89 -11.31
CA TYR A 86 2.51 24.91 -12.38
C TYR A 86 1.22 25.19 -13.15
N GLU A 87 1.37 25.48 -14.45
CA GLU A 87 0.28 25.80 -15.37
C GLU A 87 -0.72 24.64 -15.44
N GLY A 88 -1.98 24.88 -15.09
CA GLY A 88 -3.01 23.83 -15.02
C GLY A 88 -2.92 22.84 -13.84
N CYS A 89 -2.05 23.07 -12.84
CA CYS A 89 -1.98 22.26 -11.61
C CYS A 89 -2.58 23.02 -10.43
N PRO A 90 -3.70 22.53 -9.86
CA PRO A 90 -4.37 23.22 -8.77
C PRO A 90 -3.85 22.79 -7.39
N LEU A 91 -2.53 22.76 -7.24
CA LEU A 91 -1.84 22.55 -5.96
C LEU A 91 -0.66 23.52 -5.85
N LEU A 92 -0.54 24.15 -4.67
CA LEU A 92 0.61 24.99 -4.32
C LEU A 92 1.73 24.12 -3.72
N PRO A 93 2.99 24.61 -3.74
CA PRO A 93 4.07 23.94 -3.04
C PRO A 93 3.75 23.72 -1.57
N LEU A 94 4.23 22.62 -1.00
CA LEU A 94 3.89 22.23 0.37
C LEU A 94 4.32 23.29 1.41
N ASP A 95 5.44 23.98 1.16
CA ASP A 95 5.90 25.09 1.99
C ASP A 95 4.92 26.27 1.99
N THR A 96 4.42 26.65 0.81
CA THR A 96 3.42 27.71 0.65
C THR A 96 2.11 27.34 1.32
N ILE A 97 1.72 26.07 1.24
CA ILE A 97 0.54 25.56 1.94
C ILE A 97 0.74 25.70 3.47
N ASN A 98 1.89 25.27 3.99
CA ASN A 98 2.20 25.36 5.42
C ASN A 98 2.25 26.82 5.92
N GLU A 99 2.84 27.73 5.16
CA GLU A 99 2.87 29.16 5.47
C GLU A 99 1.45 29.77 5.51
N PHE A 100 0.62 29.45 4.51
CA PHE A 100 -0.78 29.84 4.48
C PHE A 100 -1.54 29.36 5.73
N LEU A 101 -1.41 28.08 6.09
CA LEU A 101 -2.13 27.49 7.23
C LEU A 101 -1.74 28.16 8.55
N ARG A 102 -0.43 28.37 8.77
CA ARG A 102 0.09 29.03 9.98
C ARG A 102 -0.34 30.47 10.07
N THR A 103 -0.23 31.21 8.97
CA THR A 103 -0.63 32.62 8.91
C THR A 103 -2.12 32.74 9.19
N SER A 104 -2.95 31.90 8.56
CA SER A 104 -4.40 31.89 8.75
C SER A 104 -4.81 31.61 10.20
N VAL A 105 -4.26 30.57 10.82
CA VAL A 105 -4.60 30.22 12.22
C VAL A 105 -4.11 31.28 13.19
N THR A 106 -2.87 31.78 13.01
CA THR A 106 -2.32 32.84 13.85
C THR A 106 -3.16 34.11 13.74
N TRP A 107 -3.55 34.49 12.53
CA TRP A 107 -4.42 35.64 12.25
C TRP A 107 -5.77 35.53 12.97
N LEU A 108 -6.43 34.38 12.85
CA LEU A 108 -7.75 34.12 13.44
C LEU A 108 -7.71 33.97 14.98
N SER A 109 -6.56 33.63 15.55
CA SER A 109 -6.37 33.42 17.01
C SER A 109 -6.21 34.71 17.83
N LYS A 110 -6.02 35.87 17.18
CA LYS A 110 -5.89 37.17 17.85
C LYS A 110 -7.23 37.61 18.47
N ALA A 111 -7.47 37.18 19.72
CA ALA A 111 -8.75 37.31 20.44
C ALA A 111 -9.26 38.76 20.58
N VAL A 112 -8.38 39.76 20.56
CA VAL A 112 -8.74 41.18 20.76
C VAL A 112 -9.38 41.80 19.52
N GLN A 113 -9.08 41.32 18.32
CA GLN A 113 -9.41 42.03 17.07
C GLN A 113 -10.49 41.34 16.22
N GLN A 114 -11.09 40.20 16.63
CA GLN A 114 -12.11 39.50 15.84
C GLN A 114 -11.78 39.43 14.33
N ASN A 115 -10.51 39.12 14.02
CA ASN A 115 -9.99 39.23 12.67
C ASN A 115 -10.75 38.34 11.69
N VAL A 116 -10.92 38.84 10.47
CA VAL A 116 -11.64 38.16 9.39
C VAL A 116 -10.64 37.74 8.31
N LEU A 117 -10.85 36.53 7.78
CA LEU A 117 -10.08 35.98 6.67
C LEU A 117 -10.96 35.90 5.43
N LEU A 118 -10.48 36.48 4.34
CA LEU A 118 -11.10 36.43 3.02
C LEU A 118 -10.26 35.54 2.10
N MET A 119 -10.93 34.81 1.24
CA MET A 119 -10.28 33.99 0.22
C MET A 119 -10.89 34.29 -1.14
N HIS A 120 -10.04 34.46 -2.14
CA HIS A 120 -10.42 34.77 -3.50
C HIS A 120 -9.53 33.99 -4.47
N CYS A 121 -10.08 33.58 -5.60
CA CYS A 121 -9.31 33.08 -6.72
C CYS A 121 -9.71 33.77 -8.01
N GLU A 122 -8.73 33.90 -8.91
CA GLU A 122 -8.99 34.32 -10.28
C GLU A 122 -9.60 33.18 -11.10
N LYS A 123 -10.02 33.51 -12.33
CA LYS A 123 -10.53 32.53 -13.29
C LYS A 123 -9.51 31.39 -13.44
N GLY A 124 -9.96 30.14 -13.33
CA GLY A 124 -9.07 28.98 -13.32
C GLY A 124 -8.63 28.52 -11.92
N GLY A 125 -8.65 29.41 -10.92
CA GLY A 125 -8.08 29.17 -9.59
C GLY A 125 -8.98 28.44 -8.60
N TRP A 126 -10.25 28.20 -8.92
CA TRP A 126 -11.22 27.59 -8.00
C TRP A 126 -10.73 26.26 -7.39
N PRO A 127 -10.21 25.29 -8.15
CA PRO A 127 -9.74 24.04 -7.57
C PRO A 127 -8.61 24.21 -6.54
N THR A 128 -7.76 25.24 -6.70
CA THR A 128 -6.74 25.58 -5.70
C THR A 128 -7.39 26.19 -4.46
N LEU A 129 -8.30 27.15 -4.63
CA LEU A 129 -9.05 27.75 -3.53
C LEU A 129 -9.80 26.67 -2.72
N ALA A 130 -10.48 25.75 -3.40
CA ALA A 130 -11.20 24.64 -2.78
C ALA A 130 -10.28 23.76 -1.92
N PHE A 131 -9.09 23.42 -2.45
CA PHE A 131 -8.09 22.68 -1.68
C PHE A 131 -7.59 23.46 -0.47
N MET A 132 -7.25 24.75 -0.63
CA MET A 132 -6.72 25.59 0.45
C MET A 132 -7.74 25.80 1.57
N LEU A 133 -9.03 25.95 1.22
CA LEU A 133 -10.14 25.94 2.17
C LEU A 133 -10.22 24.61 2.93
N ALA A 134 -10.25 23.48 2.21
CA ALA A 134 -10.30 22.16 2.83
C ALA A 134 -9.10 21.91 3.77
N ALA A 135 -7.91 22.33 3.34
CA ALA A 135 -6.69 22.25 4.14
C ALA A 135 -6.81 23.07 5.43
N LEU A 136 -7.31 24.30 5.37
CA LEU A 136 -7.53 25.14 6.55
C LEU A 136 -8.53 24.52 7.53
N LEU A 137 -9.64 23.98 7.03
CA LEU A 137 -10.68 23.35 7.84
C LEU A 137 -10.18 22.08 8.55
N VAL A 138 -9.44 21.23 7.82
CA VAL A 138 -8.79 20.03 8.37
C VAL A 138 -7.74 20.42 9.41
N PHE A 139 -6.89 21.41 9.10
CA PHE A 139 -5.83 21.86 9.99
C PHE A 139 -6.36 22.47 11.30
N ARG A 140 -7.50 23.18 11.25
CA ARG A 140 -8.22 23.69 12.42
C ARG A 140 -8.97 22.60 13.21
N LYS A 141 -8.91 21.33 12.78
CA LYS A 141 -9.65 20.19 13.37
C LYS A 141 -11.16 20.41 13.46
N GLN A 142 -11.73 21.13 12.49
CA GLN A 142 -13.18 21.36 12.43
C GLN A 142 -13.94 20.17 11.86
N TYR A 143 -13.25 19.27 11.15
CA TYR A 143 -13.80 18.07 10.54
C TYR A 143 -12.80 16.91 10.62
N ASP A 144 -13.31 15.69 10.86
CA ASP A 144 -12.49 14.50 11.16
C ASP A 144 -12.03 13.71 9.92
N THR A 145 -12.55 14.02 8.73
CA THR A 145 -12.26 13.23 7.51
C THR A 145 -11.88 14.11 6.33
N GLU A 146 -10.65 14.00 5.84
CA GLU A 146 -10.08 14.84 4.77
C GLU A 146 -10.90 14.74 3.48
N ARG A 147 -11.32 13.53 3.12
CA ARG A 147 -12.13 13.28 1.91
C ARG A 147 -13.47 14.00 1.98
N LYS A 148 -14.22 13.88 3.09
CA LYS A 148 -15.54 14.52 3.20
C LYS A 148 -15.41 16.04 3.23
N THR A 149 -14.36 16.58 3.87
CA THR A 149 -14.10 18.02 3.87
C THR A 149 -13.83 18.54 2.47
N LEU A 150 -12.97 17.86 1.70
CA LEU A 150 -12.70 18.23 0.31
C LEU A 150 -13.97 18.16 -0.54
N GLU A 151 -14.73 17.06 -0.45
CA GLU A 151 -16.00 16.90 -1.16
C GLU A 151 -17.05 17.97 -0.78
N MET A 152 -17.11 18.36 0.49
CA MET A 152 -17.98 19.43 0.97
C MET A 152 -17.62 20.76 0.31
N VAL A 153 -16.35 21.15 0.31
CA VAL A 153 -15.91 22.42 -0.30
C VAL A 153 -16.21 22.43 -1.81
N TYR A 154 -15.95 21.31 -2.50
CA TYR A 154 -16.24 21.19 -3.93
C TYR A 154 -17.73 21.29 -4.29
N LYS A 155 -18.66 21.04 -3.35
CA LYS A 155 -20.11 21.19 -3.58
C LYS A 155 -20.57 22.64 -3.67
N HIS A 156 -19.75 23.61 -3.26
CA HIS A 156 -20.11 25.03 -3.34
C HIS A 156 -20.03 25.60 -4.76
N ALA A 157 -19.30 24.96 -5.68
CA ALA A 157 -19.22 25.39 -7.07
C ALA A 157 -20.11 24.53 -8.00
N PRO A 158 -20.74 25.14 -9.02
CA PRO A 158 -21.43 24.40 -10.07
C PRO A 158 -20.50 23.41 -10.77
N ARG A 159 -21.03 22.24 -11.17
CA ARG A 159 -20.20 21.21 -11.84
C ARG A 159 -19.70 21.68 -13.20
N GLU A 160 -20.51 22.49 -13.88
CA GLU A 160 -20.24 23.07 -15.18
C GLU A 160 -18.99 23.97 -15.13
N LEU A 161 -18.80 24.70 -14.02
CA LEU A 161 -17.60 25.52 -13.78
C LEU A 161 -16.34 24.64 -13.63
N LEU A 162 -16.45 23.47 -12.97
CA LEU A 162 -15.31 22.56 -12.74
C LEU A 162 -14.73 22.00 -14.05
N HIS A 163 -15.60 21.67 -15.01
CA HIS A 163 -15.21 21.14 -16.32
C HIS A 163 -14.57 22.19 -17.23
N LEU A 164 -14.92 23.47 -17.05
CA LEU A 164 -14.38 24.58 -17.83
C LEU A 164 -13.01 25.05 -17.32
N VAL A 165 -12.73 24.83 -16.03
CA VAL A 165 -11.59 25.41 -15.33
C VAL A 165 -10.37 24.49 -15.27
N THR A 166 -10.57 23.16 -15.14
CA THR A 166 -9.44 22.20 -15.14
C THR A 166 -9.78 20.93 -15.92
N PRO A 167 -8.94 20.52 -16.90
CA PRO A 167 -9.22 19.34 -17.72
C PRO A 167 -9.18 18.03 -16.94
N LEU A 168 -8.35 17.97 -15.89
CA LEU A 168 -8.21 16.81 -14.99
C LEU A 168 -8.92 17.06 -13.66
N ASN A 169 -9.50 16.02 -13.09
CA ASN A 169 -9.96 16.01 -11.71
C ASN A 169 -8.76 15.94 -10.75
N PRO A 170 -8.45 17.01 -9.99
CA PRO A 170 -7.29 17.06 -9.12
C PRO A 170 -7.52 16.47 -7.72
N GLN A 171 -8.76 16.07 -7.40
CA GLN A 171 -9.12 15.63 -6.05
C GLN A 171 -8.26 14.47 -5.52
N PRO A 172 -7.82 13.47 -6.31
CA PRO A 172 -6.90 12.44 -5.83
C PRO A 172 -5.58 13.00 -5.30
N SER A 173 -4.94 13.89 -6.06
CA SER A 173 -3.69 14.53 -5.62
C SER A 173 -3.90 15.49 -4.45
N GLN A 174 -4.99 16.25 -4.45
CA GLN A 174 -5.36 17.11 -3.34
C GLN A 174 -5.61 16.32 -2.05
N LEU A 175 -6.30 15.18 -2.15
CA LEU A 175 -6.53 14.29 -1.00
C LEU A 175 -5.21 13.75 -0.44
N ARG A 176 -4.24 13.41 -1.30
CA ARG A 176 -2.90 13.01 -0.86
C ARG A 176 -2.21 14.12 -0.06
N TYR A 177 -2.27 15.36 -0.54
CA TYR A 177 -1.70 16.51 0.19
C TYR A 177 -2.46 16.81 1.49
N LEU A 178 -3.79 16.69 1.52
CA LEU A 178 -4.56 16.79 2.76
C LEU A 178 -4.14 15.74 3.79
N GLN A 179 -3.84 14.51 3.35
CA GLN A 179 -3.30 13.47 4.23
C GLN A 179 -1.89 13.79 4.73
N TYR A 180 -1.06 14.51 3.95
CA TYR A 180 0.22 15.03 4.43
C TYR A 180 0.01 16.02 5.57
N ILE A 181 -1.05 16.83 5.46
CA ILE A 181 -1.40 17.87 6.42
C ILE A 181 -2.01 17.28 7.70
N SER A 182 -2.94 16.32 7.59
CA SER A 182 -3.63 15.74 8.75
C SER A 182 -2.75 14.82 9.59
N ARG A 183 -1.85 14.06 8.96
CA ARG A 183 -1.03 13.03 9.62
C ARG A 183 0.13 13.59 10.46
N ARG A 184 0.46 14.88 10.34
CA ARG A 184 1.46 15.53 11.19
C ARG A 184 0.86 16.77 11.83
N GLY A 185 0.93 16.86 13.15
CA GLY A 185 0.79 18.14 13.84
C GLY A 185 1.98 19.03 13.44
N PHE A 186 1.74 20.06 12.63
CA PHE A 186 2.75 21.03 12.22
C PHE A 186 3.24 21.83 13.44
N GLY A 187 4.22 21.29 14.16
CA GLY A 187 4.89 21.97 15.27
C GLY A 187 5.69 23.20 14.78
N PRO A 188 6.02 24.16 15.65
CA PRO A 188 6.67 25.43 15.29
C PRO A 188 8.04 25.32 14.60
N SER A 189 8.69 24.15 14.60
CA SER A 189 10.02 23.90 14.00
C SER A 189 9.98 23.06 12.71
N TRP A 190 8.81 22.86 12.09
CA TRP A 190 8.69 21.99 10.92
C TRP A 190 9.12 22.70 9.63
N SER A 191 10.16 22.15 9.01
CA SER A 191 10.51 22.31 7.59
C SER A 191 10.51 20.90 6.99
N PRO A 192 9.99 20.68 5.76
CA PRO A 192 10.25 19.43 5.06
C PRO A 192 11.78 19.30 4.90
N ILE A 193 12.33 18.16 5.29
CA ILE A 193 13.71 17.81 4.96
C ILE A 193 13.62 17.24 3.55
N ASP A 194 13.74 18.11 2.57
CA ASP A 194 13.67 17.73 1.16
C ASP A 194 14.99 17.08 0.74
N GLU A 195 15.23 15.84 1.18
CA GLU A 195 16.34 15.04 0.65
C GLU A 195 16.05 14.68 -0.82
N PRO A 196 17.01 14.91 -1.74
CA PRO A 196 16.82 14.54 -3.13
C PRO A 196 16.71 13.01 -3.26
N LEU A 197 15.77 12.56 -4.09
CA LEU A 197 15.59 11.14 -4.44
C LEU A 197 15.87 10.95 -5.92
N ALA A 198 16.56 9.86 -6.26
CA ALA A 198 16.70 9.43 -7.64
C ALA A 198 15.43 8.67 -8.06
N LEU A 199 14.65 9.15 -9.02
CA LEU A 199 13.52 8.42 -9.59
C LEU A 199 14.06 7.47 -10.66
N ASP A 200 14.09 6.17 -10.37
CA ASP A 200 14.71 5.15 -11.22
C ASP A 200 13.85 4.81 -12.42
N CYS A 201 12.59 4.41 -12.17
CA CYS A 201 11.67 4.01 -13.21
C CYS A 201 10.21 4.02 -12.74
N ILE A 202 9.29 3.94 -13.70
CA ILE A 202 7.85 3.84 -13.48
C ILE A 202 7.35 2.54 -14.09
N ILE A 203 6.67 1.72 -13.30
CA ILE A 203 6.02 0.48 -13.74
C ILE A 203 4.51 0.74 -13.82
N LEU A 204 3.96 0.66 -15.02
CA LEU A 204 2.54 0.84 -15.32
C LEU A 204 1.92 -0.52 -15.61
N ARG A 205 0.91 -0.89 -14.85
CA ARG A 205 0.15 -2.14 -15.00
C ARG A 205 -1.25 -1.85 -15.50
N PHE A 206 -1.71 -2.63 -16.47
CA PHE A 206 -3.03 -2.52 -17.08
C PHE A 206 -3.31 -1.09 -17.58
N LEU A 207 -2.47 -0.60 -18.49
CA LEU A 207 -2.66 0.69 -19.13
C LEU A 207 -3.98 0.74 -19.93
N PRO A 208 -4.67 1.88 -19.96
CA PRO A 208 -5.86 2.03 -20.80
C PRO A 208 -5.51 1.91 -22.28
N LEU A 209 -6.43 1.30 -23.02
CA LEU A 209 -6.37 1.16 -24.47
C LEU A 209 -7.10 2.33 -25.13
N PHE A 210 -6.51 2.89 -26.18
CA PHE A 210 -7.06 4.03 -26.90
C PHE A 210 -7.68 3.53 -28.21
N GLY A 211 -8.99 3.21 -28.16
CA GLY A 211 -9.73 2.54 -29.25
C GLY A 211 -9.52 1.02 -29.26
N GLU A 212 -9.50 0.39 -30.44
CA GLU A 212 -9.02 -1.00 -30.62
C GLU A 212 -7.49 -1.08 -30.73
N LYS A 213 -6.80 0.03 -30.49
CA LYS A 213 -5.36 0.19 -30.62
C LYS A 213 -4.73 0.25 -29.23
N GLY A 214 -3.49 -0.20 -29.15
CA GLY A 214 -2.68 -0.19 -27.94
C GLY A 214 -2.28 1.22 -27.50
N CYS A 215 -1.20 1.36 -26.73
CA CYS A 215 -0.83 2.61 -26.06
C CYS A 215 0.59 3.10 -26.40
N ARG A 216 0.77 4.43 -26.53
CA ARG A 216 2.09 5.10 -26.60
C ARG A 216 2.27 6.00 -25.37
N PRO A 217 2.64 5.43 -24.20
CA PRO A 217 2.82 6.22 -23.00
C PRO A 217 4.11 7.05 -23.09
N VAL A 218 4.01 8.34 -22.80
CA VAL A 218 5.15 9.25 -22.59
C VAL A 218 5.03 9.84 -21.19
N VAL A 219 6.13 9.79 -20.44
CA VAL A 219 6.20 10.32 -19.07
C VAL A 219 6.90 11.66 -19.10
N ARG A 220 6.35 12.64 -18.38
CA ARG A 220 6.96 13.93 -18.07
C ARG A 220 7.03 14.12 -16.57
N ILE A 221 8.17 14.59 -16.08
CA ILE A 221 8.40 14.87 -14.66
C ILE A 221 8.81 16.33 -14.52
N TYR A 222 8.11 17.02 -13.65
CA TYR A 222 8.34 18.41 -13.32
C TYR A 222 8.62 18.56 -11.83
N GLY A 223 9.48 19.49 -11.48
CA GLY A 223 9.87 19.77 -10.11
C GLY A 223 10.79 20.99 -10.02
N GLN A 224 11.36 21.23 -8.85
CA GLN A 224 12.30 22.32 -8.63
C GLN A 224 13.70 21.98 -9.18
N ASP A 225 14.39 23.01 -9.69
CA ASP A 225 15.76 22.93 -10.18
C ASP A 225 16.74 23.22 -9.04
N SER A 226 17.56 22.26 -8.66
CA SER A 226 18.54 22.37 -7.56
C SER A 226 19.67 23.37 -7.86
N SER A 227 19.77 23.88 -9.09
CA SER A 227 20.87 24.75 -9.53
C SER A 227 20.58 26.26 -9.53
N SER A 228 19.34 26.71 -9.26
CA SER A 228 18.98 28.14 -9.30
C SER A 228 18.15 28.59 -8.09
N THR A 229 18.72 29.45 -7.25
CA THR A 229 18.04 30.09 -6.12
C THR A 229 17.16 31.28 -6.54
N ALA A 230 17.24 31.73 -7.80
CA ALA A 230 16.62 32.97 -8.27
C ALA A 230 15.24 32.77 -8.92
N ASN A 231 14.86 31.55 -9.28
CA ASN A 231 13.56 31.24 -9.89
C ASN A 231 13.00 29.94 -9.27
N ARG A 232 12.17 30.06 -8.24
CA ARG A 232 11.40 28.93 -7.65
C ARG A 232 10.24 28.47 -8.55
N GLY A 233 10.42 28.51 -9.87
CA GLY A 233 9.44 28.01 -10.83
C GLY A 233 9.71 26.54 -11.15
N SER A 234 8.68 25.70 -11.19
CA SER A 234 8.81 24.30 -11.59
C SER A 234 9.26 24.20 -13.05
N LYS A 235 10.23 23.33 -13.34
CA LYS A 235 10.74 23.06 -14.69
C LYS A 235 10.49 21.61 -15.08
N LEU A 236 10.39 21.35 -16.38
CA LEU A 236 10.43 19.98 -16.92
C LEU A 236 11.83 19.40 -16.68
N LEU A 237 11.93 18.47 -15.72
CA LEU A 237 13.17 17.79 -15.34
C LEU A 237 13.46 16.63 -16.30
N PHE A 238 12.44 15.85 -16.64
CA PHE A 238 12.59 14.67 -17.47
C PHE A 238 11.41 14.48 -18.42
N THR A 239 11.70 13.98 -19.63
CA THR A 239 10.69 13.43 -20.54
C THR A 239 11.21 12.15 -21.17
N SER A 240 10.39 11.09 -21.18
CA SER A 240 10.79 9.78 -21.74
C SER A 240 10.87 9.79 -23.27
N SER A 241 10.27 10.79 -23.92
CA SER A 241 10.38 11.02 -25.36
C SER A 241 10.04 12.47 -25.70
N LYS A 242 10.72 13.04 -26.71
CA LYS A 242 10.40 14.37 -27.25
C LYS A 242 9.61 14.31 -28.57
N THR A 243 9.52 13.13 -29.21
CA THR A 243 8.89 12.99 -30.54
C THR A 243 8.16 11.65 -30.71
N LYS A 244 7.16 11.60 -31.59
CA LYS A 244 6.42 10.35 -31.92
C LYS A 244 7.32 9.22 -32.42
N LYS A 245 8.44 9.55 -33.09
CA LYS A 245 9.41 8.57 -33.60
C LYS A 245 10.18 7.85 -32.49
N GLN A 246 10.32 8.48 -31.33
CA GLN A 246 11.04 7.93 -30.16
C GLN A 246 10.09 7.26 -29.15
N ALA A 247 8.79 7.58 -29.16
CA ALA A 247 7.81 6.99 -28.25
C ALA A 247 7.42 5.56 -28.68
N ARG A 248 7.71 4.58 -27.82
CA ARG A 248 7.37 3.17 -28.03
C ARG A 248 5.86 2.95 -28.01
N TYR A 249 5.36 2.20 -28.99
CA TYR A 249 3.98 1.72 -29.05
C TYR A 249 3.90 0.31 -28.46
N TYR A 250 2.94 0.11 -27.57
CA TYR A 250 2.64 -1.17 -26.92
C TYR A 250 1.32 -1.69 -27.47
N GLN A 251 1.31 -2.94 -27.96
CA GLN A 251 0.06 -3.62 -28.36
C GLN A 251 -0.82 -3.93 -27.13
N PRO A 252 -2.12 -4.26 -27.31
CA PRO A 252 -3.03 -4.52 -26.19
C PRO A 252 -2.50 -5.52 -25.15
N GLU A 253 -1.89 -6.62 -25.57
CA GLU A 253 -1.33 -7.65 -24.68
C GLU A 253 -0.12 -7.14 -23.90
N GLN A 254 0.62 -6.17 -24.48
CA GLN A 254 1.79 -5.56 -23.85
C GLN A 254 1.42 -4.41 -22.91
N CYS A 255 0.20 -3.90 -22.98
CA CYS A 255 -0.31 -2.86 -22.07
C CYS A 255 -0.63 -3.42 -20.67
N GLU A 256 -0.52 -4.73 -20.46
CA GLU A 256 -0.64 -5.34 -19.14
C GLU A 256 0.50 -4.92 -18.20
N LEU A 257 1.72 -4.76 -18.72
CA LEU A 257 2.90 -4.35 -17.96
C LEU A 257 3.88 -3.54 -18.82
N VAL A 258 4.06 -2.28 -18.46
CA VAL A 258 4.98 -1.36 -19.14
C VAL A 258 5.94 -0.76 -18.11
N LYS A 259 7.25 -0.90 -18.34
CA LYS A 259 8.29 -0.24 -17.56
C LYS A 259 8.88 0.92 -18.35
N ILE A 260 8.98 2.10 -17.73
CA ILE A 260 9.60 3.29 -18.29
C ILE A 260 10.75 3.69 -17.38
N ASP A 261 11.98 3.55 -17.87
CA ASP A 261 13.19 3.96 -17.15
C ASP A 261 13.35 5.49 -17.19
N VAL A 262 13.73 6.08 -16.06
CA VAL A 262 13.81 7.53 -15.86
C VAL A 262 15.22 7.96 -15.44
N HIS A 263 15.71 7.44 -14.32
CA HIS A 263 17.01 7.78 -13.72
C HIS A 263 17.26 9.29 -13.60
N HIS A 264 16.40 9.99 -12.86
CA HIS A 264 16.50 11.44 -12.67
C HIS A 264 16.24 11.87 -11.22
N CYS A 265 17.03 12.81 -10.71
CA CYS A 265 16.84 13.34 -9.36
C CYS A 265 15.60 14.24 -9.28
N VAL A 266 14.82 14.05 -8.22
CA VAL A 266 13.64 14.86 -7.89
C VAL A 266 13.68 15.23 -6.40
N GLN A 267 13.13 16.39 -6.07
CA GLN A 267 13.17 16.94 -4.71
C GLN A 267 11.94 17.82 -4.46
N GLY A 268 11.45 17.83 -3.22
CA GLY A 268 10.27 18.58 -2.81
C GLY A 268 9.01 18.11 -3.53
N ASP A 269 8.22 19.05 -4.03
CA ASP A 269 6.99 18.81 -4.77
C ASP A 269 7.27 18.40 -6.23
N VAL A 270 6.71 17.27 -6.64
CA VAL A 270 6.92 16.64 -7.95
C VAL A 270 5.59 16.42 -8.63
N VAL A 271 5.53 16.78 -9.92
CA VAL A 271 4.40 16.47 -10.81
C VAL A 271 4.87 15.46 -11.85
N LEU A 272 4.20 14.31 -11.89
CA LEU A 272 4.43 13.27 -12.88
C LEU A 272 3.19 13.16 -13.75
N GLU A 273 3.37 13.38 -15.04
CA GLU A 273 2.33 13.23 -16.07
C GLU A 273 2.64 12.04 -16.97
N CYS A 274 1.62 11.24 -17.26
CA CYS A 274 1.66 10.20 -18.27
C CYS A 274 0.63 10.51 -19.35
N ILE A 275 1.09 10.63 -20.59
CA ILE A 275 0.27 10.94 -21.75
C ILE A 275 0.31 9.83 -22.79
N HIS A 276 -0.76 9.68 -23.55
CA HIS A 276 -0.82 8.90 -24.76
C HIS A 276 -0.55 9.82 -25.95
N LEU A 277 0.44 9.47 -26.76
CA LEU A 277 0.79 10.23 -27.96
C LEU A 277 0.20 9.58 -29.21
N ASP A 278 -0.83 10.21 -29.79
CA ASP A 278 -1.43 9.78 -31.07
C ASP A 278 -1.27 10.85 -32.16
N HIS A 279 -0.43 10.56 -33.16
CA HIS A 279 -0.05 11.54 -34.20
C HIS A 279 0.51 12.81 -33.56
N ASP A 280 -0.23 13.92 -33.64
CA ASP A 280 0.13 15.21 -33.05
C ASP A 280 -0.82 15.59 -31.91
N ARG A 281 -1.65 14.65 -31.45
CA ARG A 281 -2.56 14.83 -30.30
C ARG A 281 -1.97 14.16 -29.07
N GLU A 282 -1.94 14.93 -27.99
CA GLU A 282 -1.56 14.45 -26.67
C GLU A 282 -2.85 14.26 -25.86
N GLU A 283 -3.12 13.02 -25.43
CA GLU A 283 -4.21 12.72 -24.52
C GLU A 283 -3.63 12.34 -23.17
N THR A 284 -4.04 13.03 -22.09
CA THR A 284 -3.51 12.70 -20.76
C THR A 284 -4.10 11.38 -20.28
N ILE A 285 -3.24 10.44 -19.93
CA ILE A 285 -3.63 9.17 -19.30
C ILE A 285 -3.93 9.44 -17.83
N PHE A 286 -2.94 9.99 -17.13
CA PHE A 286 -3.09 10.43 -15.75
C PHE A 286 -2.01 11.44 -15.36
N ARG A 287 -2.27 12.17 -14.29
CA ARG A 287 -1.29 12.99 -13.58
C ARG A 287 -1.26 12.60 -12.11
N VAL A 288 -0.11 12.74 -11.47
CA VAL A 288 0.03 12.58 -10.03
C VAL A 288 0.95 13.65 -9.47
N MET A 289 0.55 14.23 -8.35
CA MET A 289 1.37 15.17 -7.60
C MET A 289 1.72 14.55 -6.24
N PHE A 290 2.98 14.61 -5.86
CA PHE A 290 3.45 14.09 -4.58
C PHE A 290 4.64 14.91 -4.09
N ASN A 291 4.93 14.82 -2.80
CA ASN A 291 6.11 15.44 -2.22
C ASN A 291 7.10 14.33 -1.80
N THR A 292 8.36 14.48 -2.17
CA THR A 292 9.45 13.51 -1.93
C THR A 292 9.65 13.20 -0.44
N THR A 293 9.46 14.18 0.46
CA THR A 293 9.51 13.99 1.92
C THR A 293 8.51 12.92 2.41
N TYR A 294 7.44 12.67 1.65
CA TYR A 294 6.39 11.72 1.99
C TYR A 294 6.49 10.41 1.21
N VAL A 295 7.48 10.25 0.34
CA VAL A 295 7.79 8.99 -0.34
C VAL A 295 8.50 8.09 0.66
N ARG A 296 7.76 7.16 1.26
CA ARG A 296 8.31 6.19 2.23
C ARG A 296 8.71 4.91 1.51
N SER A 297 9.85 4.34 1.88
CA SER A 297 10.34 3.05 1.34
C SER A 297 10.77 3.07 -0.13
N HIS A 298 11.19 4.22 -0.67
CA HIS A 298 11.74 4.34 -2.02
C HIS A 298 10.76 3.91 -3.14
N ILE A 299 9.45 3.95 -2.89
CA ILE A 299 8.43 3.64 -3.90
C ILE A 299 7.13 4.42 -3.61
N LEU A 300 6.50 4.94 -4.66
CA LEU A 300 5.16 5.51 -4.62
C LEU A 300 4.21 4.64 -5.43
N MET A 301 3.29 3.95 -4.73
CA MET A 301 2.28 3.08 -5.32
C MET A 301 0.98 3.84 -5.51
N LEU A 302 0.42 3.76 -6.72
CA LEU A 302 -0.77 4.49 -7.13
C LEU A 302 -1.74 3.54 -7.82
N ASN A 303 -3.01 3.56 -7.40
CA ASN A 303 -4.09 2.93 -8.14
C ASN A 303 -4.92 3.98 -8.89
N ARG A 304 -5.96 3.54 -9.61
CA ARG A 304 -6.83 4.43 -10.39
C ARG A 304 -7.53 5.54 -9.59
N ASP A 305 -7.72 5.36 -8.28
CA ASP A 305 -8.36 6.30 -7.38
C ASP A 305 -7.35 7.27 -6.74
N ASP A 306 -6.04 7.04 -6.96
CA ASP A 306 -4.95 7.87 -6.49
C ASP A 306 -4.42 8.82 -7.57
N VAL A 307 -4.85 8.71 -8.82
CA VAL A 307 -4.31 9.53 -9.92
C VAL A 307 -5.35 10.49 -10.49
N ASP A 308 -4.90 11.69 -10.87
CA ASP A 308 -5.72 12.69 -11.53
C ASP A 308 -6.00 12.24 -12.97
N VAL A 309 -7.27 12.17 -13.34
CA VAL A 309 -7.73 11.78 -14.68
C VAL A 309 -8.79 12.77 -15.16
N MET A 310 -9.09 12.81 -16.46
CA MET A 310 -10.18 13.67 -16.95
C MET A 310 -11.50 13.29 -16.26
N TRP A 311 -12.33 14.30 -15.99
CA TRP A 311 -13.57 14.14 -15.22
C TRP A 311 -14.51 13.06 -15.78
N ASP A 312 -14.54 12.89 -17.11
CA ASP A 312 -15.35 11.93 -17.85
C ASP A 312 -14.59 10.63 -18.22
N ALA A 313 -13.27 10.62 -18.10
CA ALA A 313 -12.42 9.49 -18.51
C ALA A 313 -12.22 8.43 -17.42
N ARG A 314 -12.81 8.58 -16.22
CA ARG A 314 -12.64 7.61 -15.13
C ARG A 314 -13.07 6.19 -15.50
N ASN A 315 -14.07 6.06 -16.38
CA ASN A 315 -14.53 4.77 -16.90
C ASN A 315 -13.56 4.14 -17.91
N ARG A 316 -12.67 4.93 -18.53
CA ARG A 316 -11.63 4.44 -19.46
C ARG A 316 -10.46 3.81 -18.70
N MET A 317 -10.23 4.21 -17.45
CA MET A 317 -9.14 3.65 -16.64
C MET A 317 -9.52 2.26 -16.10
N PRO A 318 -8.72 1.20 -16.35
CA PRO A 318 -9.01 -0.14 -15.87
C PRO A 318 -9.13 -0.21 -14.34
N LYS A 319 -10.04 -1.06 -13.83
CA LYS A 319 -10.27 -1.23 -12.38
C LYS A 319 -9.02 -1.71 -11.63
N ASN A 320 -8.17 -2.46 -12.32
CA ASN A 320 -6.93 -3.04 -11.83
C ASN A 320 -5.68 -2.21 -12.19
N PHE A 321 -5.84 -1.03 -12.79
CA PHE A 321 -4.72 -0.13 -13.10
C PHE A 321 -3.87 0.13 -11.86
N ARG A 322 -2.53 0.03 -12.04
CA ARG A 322 -1.55 0.41 -11.03
C ARG A 322 -0.36 1.12 -11.66
N ALA A 323 0.16 2.14 -10.99
CA ALA A 323 1.44 2.76 -11.30
C ALA A 323 2.36 2.65 -10.07
N GLU A 324 3.58 2.19 -10.29
CA GLU A 324 4.61 2.02 -9.27
C GLU A 324 5.79 2.93 -9.65
N VAL A 325 6.03 4.00 -8.89
CA VAL A 325 7.14 4.93 -9.12
C VAL A 325 8.27 4.54 -8.16
N LEU A 326 9.39 4.06 -8.70
CA LEU A 326 10.53 3.57 -7.92
C LEU A 326 11.59 4.65 -7.75
N PHE A 327 12.18 4.68 -6.56
CA PHE A 327 13.23 5.62 -6.19
C PHE A 327 14.47 4.89 -5.65
N SER A 328 15.60 5.59 -5.64
CA SER A 328 16.85 5.21 -4.98
C SER A 328 17.48 6.44 -4.31
N ASP A 329 18.54 6.24 -3.52
CA ASP A 329 19.25 7.33 -2.86
C ASP A 329 20.02 8.16 -3.91
N ALA A 330 19.94 9.49 -3.84
CA ALA A 330 20.53 10.38 -4.86
C ALA A 330 22.06 10.22 -5.03
N ASP A 331 22.76 9.78 -3.99
CA ASP A 331 24.21 9.50 -4.04
C ASP A 331 24.57 8.39 -5.04
N ALA A 332 23.65 7.47 -5.34
CA ALA A 332 23.89 6.38 -6.29
C ALA A 332 24.07 6.86 -7.74
N LEU A 333 23.47 8.01 -8.12
CA LEU A 333 23.60 8.60 -9.46
C LEU A 333 24.88 9.44 -9.63
N LEU A 334 25.45 9.96 -8.54
CA LEU A 334 26.63 10.83 -8.55
C LEU A 334 27.96 10.07 -8.62
N SER A 335 27.95 8.73 -8.45
CA SER A 335 29.16 7.89 -8.41
C SER A 335 29.54 7.19 -9.73
N THR A 336 29.06 7.64 -10.90
CA THR A 336 29.50 7.05 -12.20
C THR A 336 30.21 8.08 -13.10
N PRO A 337 31.49 7.88 -13.47
CA PRO A 337 32.13 8.68 -14.51
C PRO A 337 31.62 8.27 -15.91
N PRO A 338 31.61 9.18 -16.90
CA PRO A 338 31.08 8.89 -18.23
C PRO A 338 31.91 7.80 -18.92
N PRO A 339 31.28 6.86 -19.66
CA PRO A 339 32.00 5.77 -20.31
C PRO A 339 32.81 6.27 -21.52
N PRO A 340 33.99 5.70 -21.78
CA PRO A 340 34.76 5.98 -23.00
C PRO A 340 34.03 5.45 -24.26
N PRO A 341 34.33 6.00 -25.46
CA PRO A 341 33.66 5.60 -26.69
C PRO A 341 33.88 4.11 -27.01
N PRO A 342 32.87 3.42 -27.58
CA PRO A 342 32.90 1.97 -27.71
C PRO A 342 33.86 1.49 -28.81
N PRO A 343 34.65 0.43 -28.58
CA PRO A 343 35.39 -0.27 -29.63
C PRO A 343 34.46 -1.15 -30.49
N PRO A 344 34.89 -1.55 -31.70
CA PRO A 344 34.03 -2.30 -32.63
C PRO A 344 33.64 -3.69 -32.09
N PRO A 345 32.47 -4.22 -32.49
CA PRO A 345 31.88 -5.39 -31.85
C PRO A 345 32.62 -6.70 -32.19
N PRO A 346 32.90 -7.57 -31.20
CA PRO A 346 33.35 -8.94 -31.43
C PRO A 346 32.16 -9.92 -31.63
N PRO A 347 32.39 -11.13 -32.17
CA PRO A 347 31.34 -12.06 -32.59
C PRO A 347 30.63 -12.74 -31.40
N PRO A 348 29.46 -13.37 -31.63
CA PRO A 348 28.51 -13.65 -30.56
C PRO A 348 28.87 -14.94 -29.81
N SER A 349 29.19 -14.83 -28.52
CA SER A 349 28.84 -15.87 -27.53
C SER A 349 29.00 -15.35 -26.09
N SER A 350 28.18 -15.93 -25.22
CA SER A 350 28.07 -15.77 -23.75
C SER A 350 27.26 -14.58 -23.22
N ARG A 351 26.11 -14.93 -22.63
CA ARG A 351 25.24 -14.11 -21.78
C ARG A 351 26.06 -13.51 -20.64
N ALA A 352 26.00 -12.20 -20.47
CA ALA A 352 26.45 -11.54 -19.25
C ALA A 352 25.36 -11.65 -18.16
N THR A 353 25.75 -12.21 -17.02
CA THR A 353 24.97 -12.35 -15.78
C THR A 353 25.06 -11.07 -14.95
N LEU A 354 23.97 -10.67 -14.28
CA LEU A 354 23.95 -9.60 -13.27
C LEU A 354 24.92 -9.90 -12.09
N PRO A 355 25.34 -8.90 -11.30
CA PRO A 355 26.34 -9.08 -10.24
C PRO A 355 25.87 -10.09 -9.17
N GLN A 356 26.71 -11.09 -8.89
CA GLN A 356 26.46 -12.15 -7.90
C GLN A 356 26.55 -11.63 -6.46
N MET A 357 25.40 -11.40 -5.82
CA MET A 357 25.29 -11.40 -4.34
C MET A 357 25.02 -12.82 -3.77
N THR A 358 24.79 -13.81 -4.62
CA THR A 358 24.34 -15.16 -4.25
C THR A 358 25.47 -16.11 -3.82
N ALA A 359 26.64 -16.00 -4.45
CA ALA A 359 27.78 -16.89 -4.21
C ALA A 359 28.42 -16.78 -2.80
N PRO A 360 28.52 -15.59 -2.16
CA PRO A 360 29.03 -15.48 -0.79
C PRO A 360 28.06 -16.04 0.26
N PHE A 361 26.76 -15.90 0.05
CA PHE A 361 25.71 -16.31 1.00
C PHE A 361 25.56 -17.83 1.08
N LEU A 362 25.50 -18.52 -0.05
CA LEU A 362 25.33 -19.98 -0.06
C LEU A 362 26.53 -20.74 0.52
N LYS A 363 27.72 -20.13 0.56
CA LYS A 363 28.92 -20.71 1.20
C LYS A 363 28.74 -20.94 2.70
N GLU A 364 27.93 -20.13 3.39
CA GLU A 364 27.65 -20.31 4.82
C GLU A 364 26.85 -21.61 5.08
N PHE A 365 26.03 -22.01 4.11
CA PHE A 365 25.16 -23.18 4.18
C PHE A 365 25.67 -24.35 3.33
N GLU A 366 26.94 -24.37 2.93
CA GLU A 366 27.51 -25.43 2.06
C GLU A 366 27.34 -26.82 2.67
N HIS A 367 27.34 -26.93 4.00
CA HIS A 367 27.10 -28.17 4.74
C HIS A 367 25.69 -28.76 4.58
N LEU A 368 24.72 -27.97 4.08
CA LEU A 368 23.35 -28.39 3.77
C LEU A 368 23.15 -28.69 2.28
N LYS A 369 24.20 -28.54 1.45
CA LYS A 369 24.09 -28.73 0.01
C LYS A 369 24.02 -30.22 -0.34
N ILE A 370 23.03 -30.59 -1.12
CA ILE A 370 22.81 -31.95 -1.63
C ILE A 370 23.01 -31.91 -3.15
N GLN A 371 23.74 -32.89 -3.69
CA GLN A 371 24.01 -32.96 -5.12
C GLN A 371 22.74 -33.30 -5.90
N LEU A 372 22.56 -32.71 -7.08
CA LEU A 372 21.37 -32.93 -7.91
C LEU A 372 21.21 -34.42 -8.30
N GLU A 373 22.31 -35.12 -8.54
CA GLU A 373 22.26 -36.55 -8.90
C GLU A 373 21.73 -37.43 -7.77
N GLU A 374 21.99 -37.08 -6.51
CA GLU A 374 21.41 -37.76 -5.35
C GLU A 374 19.90 -37.54 -5.27
N ILE A 375 19.45 -36.31 -5.53
CA ILE A 375 18.02 -35.96 -5.57
C ILE A 375 17.31 -36.70 -6.72
N LYS A 376 17.91 -36.74 -7.91
CA LYS A 376 17.36 -37.52 -9.04
C LYS A 376 17.27 -39.00 -8.71
N SER A 377 18.29 -39.57 -8.08
CA SER A 377 18.25 -40.96 -7.65
C SER A 377 17.12 -41.22 -6.64
N ALA A 378 16.97 -40.36 -5.63
CA ALA A 378 15.94 -40.49 -4.60
C ALA A 378 14.50 -40.33 -5.15
N THR A 379 14.33 -39.51 -6.17
CA THR A 379 13.02 -39.15 -6.76
C THR A 379 12.68 -39.91 -8.04
N ASP A 380 13.47 -40.93 -8.42
CA ASP A 380 13.33 -41.64 -9.70
C ASP A 380 13.26 -40.66 -10.89
N ASN A 381 14.24 -39.76 -10.93
CA ASN A 381 14.34 -38.63 -11.87
C ASN A 381 13.05 -37.80 -11.94
N PHE A 382 12.53 -37.40 -10.78
CA PHE A 382 11.24 -36.69 -10.65
C PHE A 382 10.07 -37.44 -11.27
N GLY A 383 10.07 -38.77 -11.14
CA GLY A 383 9.07 -39.67 -11.69
C GLY A 383 7.65 -39.36 -11.19
N VAL A 384 6.66 -39.62 -12.03
CA VAL A 384 5.24 -39.30 -11.74
C VAL A 384 4.75 -39.98 -10.46
N ASN A 385 5.24 -41.18 -10.15
CA ASN A 385 4.88 -41.93 -8.93
C ASN A 385 5.43 -41.30 -7.64
N LYS A 386 6.41 -40.39 -7.74
CA LYS A 386 6.98 -39.67 -6.63
C LYS A 386 6.34 -38.30 -6.43
N PHE A 387 5.45 -37.86 -7.31
CA PHE A 387 4.80 -36.55 -7.21
C PHE A 387 3.79 -36.51 -6.05
N ILE A 388 3.91 -35.50 -5.17
CA ILE A 388 3.00 -35.27 -4.03
C ILE A 388 1.97 -34.20 -4.37
N GLY A 389 2.39 -33.17 -5.11
CA GLY A 389 1.54 -32.03 -5.43
C GLY A 389 2.32 -30.86 -6.03
N SER A 390 1.57 -29.86 -6.48
CA SER A 390 2.12 -28.60 -6.99
C SER A 390 1.37 -27.42 -6.39
N GLY A 391 2.08 -26.32 -6.16
CA GLY A 391 1.53 -25.07 -5.64
C GLY A 391 2.17 -23.84 -6.30
N GLY A 392 1.88 -22.65 -5.78
CA GLY A 392 2.43 -21.38 -6.30
C GLY A 392 3.96 -21.28 -6.26
N PHE A 393 4.61 -22.17 -5.50
CA PHE A 393 6.07 -22.19 -5.31
C PHE A 393 6.73 -23.42 -5.96
N GLY A 394 6.04 -24.14 -6.85
CA GLY A 394 6.63 -25.24 -7.61
C GLY A 394 6.05 -26.62 -7.29
N LYS A 395 6.78 -27.67 -7.70
CA LYS A 395 6.35 -29.07 -7.60
C LYS A 395 7.04 -29.75 -6.43
N VAL A 396 6.33 -30.64 -5.74
CA VAL A 396 6.86 -31.39 -4.60
C VAL A 396 6.85 -32.88 -4.89
N TYR A 397 7.98 -33.53 -4.62
CA TYR A 397 8.19 -34.97 -4.80
C TYR A 397 8.59 -35.63 -3.47
N GLN A 398 8.24 -36.90 -3.29
CA GLN A 398 8.79 -37.73 -2.21
C GLN A 398 9.99 -38.54 -2.72
N GLY A 399 10.93 -38.82 -1.85
CA GLY A 399 12.08 -39.66 -2.18
C GLY A 399 12.86 -40.07 -0.94
N GLU A 400 13.58 -41.18 -1.05
CA GLU A 400 14.35 -41.73 0.07
C GLU A 400 15.82 -41.34 -0.10
N VAL A 401 16.39 -40.64 0.88
CA VAL A 401 17.80 -40.22 0.87
C VAL A 401 18.58 -41.12 1.82
N SER A 402 19.78 -41.55 1.39
CA SER A 402 20.66 -42.38 2.20
C SER A 402 21.69 -41.51 2.91
N HIS A 403 21.69 -41.54 4.24
CA HIS A 403 22.66 -40.82 5.07
C HIS A 403 23.43 -41.79 5.98
N SER A 404 24.44 -41.28 6.69
CA SER A 404 25.25 -42.05 7.64
C SER A 404 24.43 -42.76 8.72
N ASN A 405 23.23 -42.24 9.04
CA ASN A 405 22.32 -42.78 10.06
C ASN A 405 21.19 -43.66 9.49
N GLY A 406 21.27 -44.04 8.21
CA GLY A 406 20.25 -44.86 7.53
C GLY A 406 19.50 -44.08 6.44
N LYS A 407 18.38 -44.65 5.99
CA LYS A 407 17.54 -44.07 4.94
C LYS A 407 16.39 -43.26 5.53
N SER A 408 16.13 -42.08 4.98
CA SER A 408 15.05 -41.19 5.43
C SER A 408 14.19 -40.73 4.25
N MET A 409 12.87 -40.80 4.42
CA MET A 409 11.93 -40.23 3.47
C MET A 409 11.95 -38.71 3.58
N CYS A 410 12.08 -38.03 2.44
CA CYS A 410 12.18 -36.58 2.34
C CYS A 410 11.17 -36.04 1.33
N ALA A 411 10.82 -34.76 1.48
CA ALA A 411 10.05 -33.99 0.51
C ALA A 411 10.97 -33.03 -0.26
N PHE A 412 10.91 -33.07 -1.59
CA PHE A 412 11.74 -32.27 -2.49
C PHE A 412 10.84 -31.24 -3.19
N LYS A 413 10.94 -29.97 -2.78
CA LYS A 413 10.21 -28.84 -3.38
C LYS A 413 11.10 -28.25 -4.47
N CYS A 414 10.79 -28.55 -5.72
CA CYS A 414 11.46 -28.01 -6.90
C CYS A 414 10.81 -26.67 -7.27
N LEU A 415 11.56 -25.58 -7.13
CA LEU A 415 11.08 -24.24 -7.44
C LEU A 415 11.07 -24.00 -8.95
N ASP A 416 10.05 -23.31 -9.45
CA ASP A 416 9.95 -22.95 -10.87
C ASP A 416 10.69 -21.64 -11.15
N THR A 417 11.93 -21.74 -11.59
CA THR A 417 12.81 -20.58 -11.86
C THR A 417 12.66 -20.01 -13.28
N ARG A 418 11.77 -20.58 -14.11
CA ARG A 418 11.66 -20.25 -15.56
C ARG A 418 11.36 -18.78 -15.85
N TYR A 419 10.85 -18.04 -14.87
CA TYR A 419 10.54 -16.61 -14.97
C TYR A 419 11.36 -15.72 -14.02
N GLY A 420 12.41 -16.25 -13.37
CA GLY A 420 13.24 -15.51 -12.41
C GLY A 420 12.55 -15.14 -11.09
N GLN A 421 11.33 -15.62 -10.87
CA GLN A 421 10.62 -15.52 -9.59
C GLN A 421 11.01 -16.71 -8.70
N GLY A 422 11.17 -16.49 -7.39
CA GLY A 422 11.43 -17.57 -6.42
C GLY A 422 12.84 -17.65 -5.86
N GLU A 423 13.84 -16.95 -6.43
CA GLU A 423 15.20 -16.93 -5.84
C GLU A 423 15.26 -16.23 -4.47
N PRO A 424 14.65 -15.04 -4.29
CA PRO A 424 14.58 -14.42 -2.96
C PRO A 424 13.87 -15.33 -1.94
N GLU A 425 12.78 -15.99 -2.34
CA GLU A 425 12.01 -16.91 -1.50
C GLU A 425 12.83 -18.16 -1.15
N PHE A 426 13.59 -18.72 -2.10
CA PHE A 426 14.49 -19.85 -1.89
C PHE A 426 15.55 -19.53 -0.83
N LEU A 427 16.29 -18.45 -1.02
CA LEU A 427 17.36 -18.04 -0.10
C LEU A 427 16.79 -17.68 1.28
N LYS A 428 15.61 -17.03 1.30
CA LYS A 428 14.91 -16.71 2.53
C LYS A 428 14.51 -17.97 3.28
N GLU A 429 13.95 -18.96 2.60
CA GLU A 429 13.54 -20.21 3.23
C GLU A 429 14.72 -21.00 3.80
N ILE A 430 15.87 -21.03 3.09
CA ILE A 430 17.13 -21.61 3.60
C ILE A 430 17.56 -20.93 4.90
N MET A 431 17.66 -19.60 4.89
CA MET A 431 18.08 -18.83 6.06
C MET A 431 17.16 -19.09 7.26
N MET A 432 15.85 -18.95 7.05
CA MET A 432 14.87 -19.01 8.13
C MET A 432 14.78 -20.42 8.73
N LEU A 433 14.75 -21.47 7.91
CA LEU A 433 14.63 -22.83 8.44
C LEU A 433 15.96 -23.41 8.92
N SER A 434 17.10 -22.79 8.60
CA SER A 434 18.39 -23.13 9.21
C SER A 434 18.49 -22.56 10.63
N ASP A 435 18.07 -21.31 10.84
CA ASP A 435 18.21 -20.61 12.13
C ASP A 435 17.09 -20.92 13.14
N TYR A 436 15.87 -21.18 12.66
CA TYR A 436 14.67 -21.36 13.48
C TYR A 436 14.22 -22.83 13.48
N LYS A 437 14.67 -23.59 14.48
CA LYS A 437 14.33 -25.01 14.68
C LYS A 437 13.35 -25.18 15.83
N HIS A 438 12.21 -25.80 15.56
CA HIS A 438 11.18 -26.11 16.56
C HIS A 438 10.37 -27.33 16.11
N LYS A 439 9.89 -28.17 17.03
CA LYS A 439 9.16 -29.42 16.70
C LYS A 439 7.91 -29.21 15.82
N ASN A 440 7.27 -28.03 15.95
CA ASN A 440 6.09 -27.62 15.19
C ASN A 440 6.40 -26.68 14.01
N LEU A 441 7.65 -26.59 13.58
CA LEU A 441 8.05 -26.02 12.29
C LEU A 441 8.59 -27.15 11.41
N ILE A 442 8.39 -27.06 10.10
CA ILE A 442 8.96 -28.03 9.17
C ILE A 442 10.49 -27.91 9.15
N SER A 443 11.18 -29.04 9.19
CA SER A 443 12.64 -29.06 9.18
C SER A 443 13.19 -29.07 7.76
N LEU A 444 13.99 -28.06 7.41
CA LEU A 444 14.87 -28.12 6.25
C LEU A 444 16.05 -29.05 6.55
N LEU A 445 16.22 -30.05 5.71
CA LEU A 445 17.31 -31.05 5.75
C LEU A 445 18.46 -30.69 4.82
N GLY A 446 18.16 -30.01 3.70
CA GLY A 446 19.17 -29.55 2.76
C GLY A 446 18.58 -28.79 1.58
N PHE A 447 19.44 -28.38 0.65
CA PHE A 447 19.04 -27.73 -0.59
C PHE A 447 19.96 -28.12 -1.75
N CYS A 448 19.49 -27.89 -2.98
CA CYS A 448 20.28 -28.01 -4.21
C CYS A 448 20.15 -26.72 -5.02
N ASP A 449 21.29 -26.26 -5.54
CA ASP A 449 21.40 -25.15 -6.50
C ASP A 449 22.43 -25.55 -7.57
N GLU A 450 22.05 -26.52 -8.41
CA GLU A 450 22.93 -27.15 -9.41
C GLU A 450 22.18 -27.34 -10.72
N GLY A 451 22.86 -27.17 -11.87
CA GLY A 451 22.26 -27.39 -13.19
C GLY A 451 21.09 -26.47 -13.54
N GLY A 452 20.90 -25.36 -12.81
CA GLY A 452 19.75 -24.46 -12.95
C GLY A 452 18.53 -24.88 -12.12
N GLU A 453 18.60 -26.00 -11.40
CA GLU A 453 17.57 -26.49 -10.49
C GLU A 453 17.77 -25.90 -9.09
N LYS A 454 16.70 -25.32 -8.52
CA LYS A 454 16.66 -24.87 -7.12
C LYS A 454 15.66 -25.73 -6.36
N ILE A 455 16.16 -26.55 -5.44
CA ILE A 455 15.35 -27.57 -4.75
C ILE A 455 15.57 -27.44 -3.24
N LEU A 456 14.49 -27.38 -2.48
CA LEU A 456 14.50 -27.44 -1.02
C LEU A 456 14.12 -28.84 -0.57
N VAL A 457 14.89 -29.41 0.37
CA VAL A 457 14.71 -30.77 0.89
C VAL A 457 14.25 -30.69 2.35
N TYR A 458 13.06 -31.19 2.63
CA TYR A 458 12.45 -31.16 3.96
C TYR A 458 12.24 -32.56 4.52
N GLU A 459 12.03 -32.63 5.84
CA GLU A 459 11.42 -33.82 6.45
C GLU A 459 10.06 -34.14 5.80
N TYR A 460 9.74 -35.43 5.68
CA TYR A 460 8.50 -35.85 5.04
C TYR A 460 7.33 -35.89 6.03
N ALA A 461 6.38 -34.97 5.88
CA ALA A 461 5.11 -34.98 6.61
C ALA A 461 4.09 -35.88 5.90
N SER A 462 4.02 -37.15 6.32
CA SER A 462 3.34 -38.21 5.56
C SER A 462 1.83 -38.06 5.43
N ASN A 463 1.18 -37.33 6.34
CA ASN A 463 -0.25 -37.07 6.26
C ASN A 463 -0.57 -35.82 5.42
N GLY A 464 0.42 -35.16 4.83
CA GLY A 464 0.22 -34.01 3.95
C GLY A 464 -0.28 -32.78 4.69
N SER A 465 -0.98 -31.89 3.99
CA SER A 465 -1.43 -30.59 4.51
C SER A 465 -2.83 -30.63 5.12
N LEU A 466 -3.08 -29.79 6.14
CA LEU A 466 -4.32 -29.75 6.92
C LEU A 466 -5.56 -29.45 6.07
N ASP A 467 -5.44 -28.62 5.03
CA ASP A 467 -6.52 -28.27 4.11
C ASP A 467 -7.20 -29.51 3.48
N ARG A 468 -6.42 -30.58 3.24
CA ARG A 468 -6.91 -31.85 2.67
C ARG A 468 -7.80 -32.64 3.62
N HIS A 469 -7.74 -32.34 4.92
CA HIS A 469 -8.44 -33.10 5.98
C HIS A 469 -9.62 -32.35 6.59
N LEU A 470 -9.84 -31.08 6.23
CA LEU A 470 -10.86 -30.23 6.86
C LEU A 470 -12.26 -30.84 6.79
N SER A 471 -12.67 -31.31 5.62
CA SER A 471 -13.99 -31.90 5.36
C SER A 471 -14.09 -33.39 5.72
N SER A 472 -12.98 -34.00 6.16
CA SER A 472 -12.91 -35.42 6.48
C SER A 472 -13.38 -35.71 7.91
N ASN A 473 -14.05 -36.84 8.10
CA ASN A 473 -14.42 -37.35 9.42
C ASN A 473 -13.31 -38.17 10.10
N LEU A 474 -12.14 -38.32 9.44
CA LEU A 474 -10.98 -39.04 9.98
C LEU A 474 -10.43 -38.40 11.27
N LEU A 475 -10.51 -37.07 11.37
CA LEU A 475 -10.03 -36.32 12.52
C LEU A 475 -11.14 -36.08 13.54
N THR A 476 -10.95 -36.61 14.74
CA THR A 476 -11.77 -36.28 15.91
C THR A 476 -11.64 -34.81 16.29
N TRP A 477 -12.59 -34.29 17.08
CA TRP A 477 -12.50 -32.92 17.58
C TRP A 477 -11.22 -32.69 18.40
N ARG A 478 -10.88 -33.64 19.27
CA ARG A 478 -9.64 -33.62 20.04
C ARG A 478 -8.38 -33.51 19.17
N GLN A 479 -8.28 -34.30 18.09
CA GLN A 479 -7.16 -34.22 17.15
C GLN A 479 -7.13 -32.86 16.43
N ARG A 480 -8.29 -32.33 16.02
CA ARG A 480 -8.40 -31.01 15.41
C ARG A 480 -7.87 -29.90 16.32
N ILE A 481 -8.23 -29.92 17.61
CA ILE A 481 -7.69 -28.97 18.59
C ILE A 481 -6.18 -29.16 18.75
N LYS A 482 -5.71 -30.42 18.87
CA LYS A 482 -4.28 -30.72 19.02
C LYS A 482 -3.44 -30.21 17.84
N ILE A 483 -3.94 -30.36 16.61
CA ILE A 483 -3.31 -29.82 15.40
C ILE A 483 -3.22 -28.29 15.46
N CYS A 484 -4.31 -27.63 15.84
CA CYS A 484 -4.32 -26.16 16.00
C CYS A 484 -3.34 -25.72 17.10
N LEU A 485 -3.30 -26.43 18.22
CA LEU A 485 -2.38 -26.15 19.32
C LEU A 485 -0.92 -26.28 18.90
N ASP A 486 -0.59 -27.34 18.15
CA ASP A 486 0.75 -27.55 17.62
C ASP A 486 1.17 -26.43 16.66
N ALA A 487 0.29 -26.04 15.72
CA ALA A 487 0.54 -24.91 14.83
C ALA A 487 0.70 -23.59 15.62
N ALA A 488 -0.15 -23.35 16.62
CA ALA A 488 -0.08 -22.17 17.47
C ALA A 488 1.25 -22.08 18.24
N ARG A 489 1.77 -23.21 18.74
CA ARG A 489 3.09 -23.28 19.39
C ARG A 489 4.21 -22.95 18.40
N GLY A 490 4.14 -23.44 17.17
CA GLY A 490 5.09 -23.10 16.10
C GLY A 490 5.11 -21.60 15.79
N ILE A 491 3.94 -20.99 15.62
CA ILE A 491 3.81 -19.55 15.35
C ILE A 491 4.22 -18.72 16.57
N SER A 492 3.86 -19.16 17.79
CA SER A 492 4.28 -18.49 19.03
C SER A 492 5.79 -18.46 19.18
N PHE A 493 6.49 -19.54 18.82
CA PHE A 493 7.95 -19.58 18.81
C PHE A 493 8.56 -18.58 17.82
N LEU A 494 7.95 -18.39 16.65
CA LEU A 494 8.38 -17.37 15.68
C LEU A 494 8.17 -15.94 16.21
N HIS A 495 7.12 -15.73 16.99
CA HIS A 495 6.75 -14.41 17.53
C HIS A 495 7.46 -14.05 18.84
N ASP A 496 8.09 -15.02 19.52
CA ASP A 496 8.70 -14.89 20.84
C ASP A 496 9.72 -13.74 20.88
N ASP A 497 9.59 -12.89 21.90
CA ASP A 497 10.42 -11.72 22.15
C ASP A 497 11.47 -11.95 23.25
N ASN A 498 11.46 -13.12 23.90
CA ASN A 498 12.32 -13.39 25.06
C ASN A 498 13.72 -13.92 24.70
N GLY A 499 14.05 -14.04 23.41
CA GLY A 499 15.33 -14.56 22.94
C GLY A 499 16.31 -13.50 22.45
N SER A 500 17.59 -13.88 22.34
CA SER A 500 18.63 -13.12 21.62
C SER A 500 18.44 -13.08 20.09
N ARG A 501 17.28 -13.54 19.59
CA ARG A 501 16.96 -13.75 18.17
C ARG A 501 15.95 -12.72 17.69
N GLN A 502 15.89 -12.49 16.39
CA GLN A 502 14.90 -11.59 15.79
C GLN A 502 13.50 -12.22 15.84
N ARG A 503 12.47 -11.37 15.96
CA ARG A 503 11.09 -11.80 15.81
C ARG A 503 10.82 -12.11 14.34
N VAL A 504 10.05 -13.15 14.06
CA VAL A 504 9.67 -13.56 12.70
C VAL A 504 8.17 -13.41 12.51
N ILE A 505 7.77 -12.79 11.40
CA ILE A 505 6.39 -12.71 10.93
C ILE A 505 6.30 -13.57 9.66
N HIS A 506 5.42 -14.57 9.66
CA HIS A 506 5.32 -15.58 8.61
C HIS A 506 4.67 -15.06 7.33
N ARG A 507 3.60 -14.26 7.44
CA ARG A 507 2.83 -13.60 6.34
C ARG A 507 1.99 -14.51 5.42
N ASP A 508 2.04 -15.82 5.57
CA ASP A 508 1.27 -16.75 4.74
C ASP A 508 0.80 -17.97 5.52
N ILE A 509 0.29 -17.71 6.73
CA ILE A 509 -0.38 -18.73 7.55
C ILE A 509 -1.70 -19.11 6.88
N LYS A 510 -1.83 -20.40 6.52
CA LYS A 510 -3.02 -21.01 5.92
C LYS A 510 -3.01 -22.51 6.15
N SER A 511 -4.15 -23.18 6.01
CA SER A 511 -4.26 -24.62 6.25
C SER A 511 -3.41 -25.47 5.29
N SER A 512 -3.12 -25.00 4.08
CA SER A 512 -2.19 -25.69 3.15
C SER A 512 -0.71 -25.57 3.54
N ASN A 513 -0.35 -24.63 4.41
CA ASN A 513 1.00 -24.45 4.96
C ASN A 513 1.13 -25.03 6.38
N ILE A 514 0.17 -25.85 6.82
CA ILE A 514 0.24 -26.62 8.07
C ILE A 514 0.28 -28.09 7.67
N LEU A 515 1.46 -28.68 7.77
CA LEU A 515 1.72 -30.08 7.41
C LEU A 515 1.54 -30.99 8.62
N LEU A 516 1.17 -32.24 8.37
CA LEU A 516 0.86 -33.25 9.38
C LEU A 516 1.83 -34.43 9.23
N ASP A 517 2.59 -34.71 10.29
CA ASP A 517 3.44 -35.90 10.36
C ASP A 517 2.61 -37.19 10.53
N ASP A 518 3.28 -38.34 10.56
CA ASP A 518 2.69 -39.67 10.71
C ASP A 518 1.84 -39.83 11.98
N SER A 519 2.19 -39.08 13.01
CA SER A 519 1.54 -39.03 14.32
C SER A 519 0.48 -37.94 14.44
N TRP A 520 0.12 -37.29 13.32
CA TRP A 520 -0.83 -36.17 13.23
C TRP A 520 -0.42 -34.92 14.02
N ASN A 521 0.87 -34.74 14.32
CA ASN A 521 1.35 -33.47 14.86
C ASN A 521 1.50 -32.45 13.74
N ALA A 522 1.18 -31.19 14.06
CA ALA A 522 1.24 -30.11 13.09
C ALA A 522 2.63 -29.47 13.02
N LYS A 523 3.06 -29.16 11.79
CA LYS A 523 4.29 -28.45 11.45
C LYS A 523 3.98 -27.31 10.48
N VAL A 524 4.29 -26.08 10.88
CA VAL A 524 4.13 -24.89 10.02
C VAL A 524 5.26 -24.87 8.98
N SER A 525 4.92 -24.60 7.72
CA SER A 525 5.84 -24.62 6.58
C SER A 525 5.75 -23.34 5.73
N ASP A 526 6.64 -23.21 4.74
CA ASP A 526 6.65 -22.15 3.72
C ASP A 526 7.08 -20.76 4.24
N MET A 527 8.33 -20.68 4.71
CA MET A 527 8.92 -19.46 5.27
C MET A 527 9.42 -18.47 4.20
N GLY A 528 9.22 -18.75 2.91
CA GLY A 528 9.77 -17.97 1.79
C GLY A 528 9.30 -16.50 1.77
N LEU A 529 8.10 -16.21 2.28
CA LEU A 529 7.55 -14.85 2.34
C LEU A 529 7.87 -14.10 3.64
N SER A 530 8.45 -14.77 4.64
CA SER A 530 8.59 -14.26 6.00
C SER A 530 9.43 -12.98 6.11
N LYS A 531 9.19 -12.20 7.17
CA LYS A 531 9.95 -10.99 7.50
C LYS A 531 10.44 -11.07 8.95
N THR A 532 11.65 -10.57 9.18
CA THR A 532 12.21 -10.46 10.53
C THR A 532 12.12 -9.02 11.03
N GLY A 533 11.99 -8.85 12.34
CA GLY A 533 11.96 -7.56 13.02
C GLY A 533 12.71 -7.61 14.37
N PRO A 534 13.10 -6.47 14.94
CA PRO A 534 13.76 -6.42 16.24
C PRO A 534 12.89 -7.05 17.34
N ALA A 535 13.40 -8.03 18.09
CA ALA A 535 12.64 -8.67 19.17
C ALA A 535 12.50 -7.78 20.41
N ASN A 536 13.43 -6.84 20.62
CA ASN A 536 13.52 -5.97 21.79
C ASN A 536 12.54 -4.77 21.80
N GLN A 537 11.62 -4.69 20.82
CA GLN A 537 10.63 -3.64 20.73
C GLN A 537 9.21 -4.23 20.85
N PRO A 538 8.36 -3.74 21.77
CA PRO A 538 7.03 -4.31 22.01
C PRO A 538 6.09 -4.15 20.79
N HIS A 539 6.27 -3.07 20.01
CA HIS A 539 5.46 -2.75 18.83
C HIS A 539 6.33 -2.53 17.58
N THR A 540 6.80 -3.62 16.98
CA THR A 540 7.51 -3.56 15.70
C THR A 540 6.53 -3.75 14.55
N PHE A 541 6.27 -2.67 13.82
CA PHE A 541 5.56 -2.72 12.56
C PHE A 541 6.55 -2.80 11.41
N VAL A 542 6.39 -3.79 10.54
CA VAL A 542 7.15 -3.88 9.30
C VAL A 542 6.30 -3.25 8.20
N ILE A 543 6.63 -2.02 7.82
CA ILE A 543 6.04 -1.42 6.61
C ILE A 543 6.67 -2.15 5.41
N THR A 544 5.84 -2.80 4.59
CA THR A 544 6.31 -3.61 3.47
C THR A 544 5.86 -3.03 2.13
N ARG A 545 6.79 -2.99 1.17
CA ARG A 545 6.60 -2.47 -0.20
C ARG A 545 5.56 -3.24 -1.01
N ASN A 546 5.38 -4.54 -0.71
CA ASN A 546 4.41 -5.42 -1.35
C ASN A 546 3.50 -6.09 -0.32
N ILE A 547 2.18 -6.03 -0.55
CA ILE A 547 1.22 -6.90 0.14
C ILE A 547 1.31 -8.27 -0.54
N VAL A 548 1.92 -9.21 0.15
CA VAL A 548 1.91 -10.63 -0.21
C VAL A 548 1.18 -11.42 0.87
N GLY A 549 0.60 -12.55 0.47
CA GLY A 549 -0.21 -13.44 1.30
C GLY A 549 -1.37 -14.02 0.49
N THR A 550 -2.00 -15.06 1.01
CA THR A 550 -3.11 -15.75 0.33
C THR A 550 -4.45 -15.02 0.55
N PRO A 551 -5.22 -14.70 -0.52
CA PRO A 551 -6.54 -14.08 -0.39
C PRO A 551 -7.47 -14.87 0.55
N GLY A 552 -8.20 -14.17 1.43
CA GLY A 552 -9.06 -14.76 2.46
C GLY A 552 -8.38 -14.91 3.83
N TYR A 553 -7.07 -15.17 3.87
CA TYR A 553 -6.28 -15.24 5.10
C TYR A 553 -5.64 -13.91 5.49
N CYS A 554 -5.39 -13.03 4.50
CA CYS A 554 -4.73 -11.75 4.73
C CYS A 554 -5.49 -10.86 5.72
N ASP A 555 -4.76 -10.34 6.71
CA ASP A 555 -5.22 -9.31 7.65
C ASP A 555 -5.72 -8.05 6.89
N PRO A 556 -6.99 -7.65 7.07
CA PRO A 556 -7.56 -6.46 6.44
C PRO A 556 -6.78 -5.18 6.76
N GLN A 557 -6.28 -5.04 7.99
CA GLN A 557 -5.52 -3.85 8.40
C GLN A 557 -4.17 -3.82 7.70
N TYR A 558 -3.49 -4.95 7.55
CA TYR A 558 -2.28 -5.07 6.74
C TYR A 558 -2.56 -4.77 5.26
N MET A 559 -3.66 -5.26 4.70
CA MET A 559 -4.04 -4.96 3.32
C MET A 559 -4.34 -3.48 3.08
N ASN A 560 -4.93 -2.80 4.08
CA ASN A 560 -5.30 -1.39 3.95
C ASN A 560 -4.14 -0.43 4.28
N SER A 561 -3.30 -0.78 5.25
CA SER A 561 -2.26 0.11 5.79
C SER A 561 -0.84 -0.25 5.37
N TYR A 562 -0.63 -1.37 4.66
CA TYR A 562 0.68 -1.91 4.28
C TYR A 562 1.61 -2.17 5.48
N THR A 563 1.03 -2.18 6.67
CA THR A 563 1.73 -2.30 7.94
C THR A 563 1.57 -3.72 8.42
N LEU A 564 2.64 -4.51 8.28
CA LEU A 564 2.68 -5.89 8.73
C LEU A 564 3.07 -5.95 10.22
N SER A 565 2.43 -6.85 10.95
CA SER A 565 2.72 -7.09 12.37
C SER A 565 2.55 -8.56 12.71
N LYS A 566 2.95 -8.98 13.92
CA LYS A 566 2.70 -10.36 14.38
C LYS A 566 1.21 -10.64 14.52
N GLU A 567 0.42 -9.61 14.81
CA GLU A 567 -1.03 -9.64 14.87
C GLU A 567 -1.66 -9.90 13.49
N SER A 568 -0.91 -9.70 12.40
CA SER A 568 -1.35 -10.10 11.06
C SER A 568 -1.31 -11.62 10.88
N ASP A 569 -0.29 -12.31 11.41
CA ASP A 569 -0.27 -13.78 11.46
C ASP A 569 -1.37 -14.32 12.38
N VAL A 570 -1.65 -13.63 13.50
CA VAL A 570 -2.76 -13.98 14.41
C VAL A 570 -4.10 -13.97 13.68
N TYR A 571 -4.37 -12.95 12.86
CA TYR A 571 -5.58 -12.90 12.04
C TYR A 571 -5.66 -14.09 11.08
N SER A 572 -4.58 -14.35 10.34
CA SER A 572 -4.52 -15.47 9.40
C SER A 572 -4.70 -16.82 10.12
N PHE A 573 -4.16 -16.99 11.33
CA PHE A 573 -4.39 -18.17 12.16
C PHE A 573 -5.85 -18.28 12.64
N GLY A 574 -6.50 -17.16 12.98
CA GLY A 574 -7.94 -17.12 13.27
C GLY A 574 -8.80 -17.68 12.13
N VAL A 575 -8.41 -17.40 10.88
CA VAL A 575 -9.05 -17.99 9.70
C VAL A 575 -8.88 -19.51 9.68
N VAL A 576 -7.68 -20.02 9.93
CA VAL A 576 -7.41 -21.47 10.02
C VAL A 576 -8.24 -22.13 11.13
N LEU A 577 -8.37 -21.51 12.31
CA LEU A 577 -9.20 -22.03 13.39
C LEU A 577 -10.66 -22.19 12.95
N PHE A 578 -11.21 -21.22 12.22
CA PHE A 578 -12.56 -21.35 11.67
C PHE A 578 -12.67 -22.38 10.54
N GLU A 579 -11.64 -22.56 9.71
CA GLU A 579 -11.61 -23.64 8.73
C GLU A 579 -11.72 -25.01 9.39
N VAL A 580 -10.96 -25.22 10.47
CA VAL A 580 -10.97 -26.45 11.26
C VAL A 580 -12.32 -26.67 11.94
N LEU A 581 -12.91 -25.60 12.51
CA LEU A 581 -14.22 -25.62 13.15
C LEU A 581 -15.36 -25.92 12.17
N CYS A 582 -15.33 -25.32 10.99
CA CYS A 582 -16.39 -25.45 9.98
C CYS A 582 -16.17 -26.64 9.03
N GLY A 583 -14.99 -27.24 9.03
CA GLY A 583 -14.61 -28.34 8.15
C GLY A 583 -14.60 -27.98 6.66
N ARG A 584 -14.26 -26.73 6.33
CA ARG A 584 -14.21 -26.21 4.95
C ARG A 584 -13.27 -25.03 4.83
N LEU A 585 -12.73 -24.82 3.62
CA LEU A 585 -11.85 -23.69 3.32
C LEU A 585 -12.55 -22.34 3.45
N CYS A 586 -11.79 -21.29 3.76
CA CYS A 586 -12.29 -19.92 3.90
C CYS A 586 -12.67 -19.29 2.56
N CYS A 587 -12.22 -19.86 1.45
CA CYS A 587 -12.47 -19.40 0.10
C CYS A 587 -13.09 -20.49 -0.75
N THR A 588 -14.11 -20.14 -1.54
CA THR A 588 -14.63 -20.98 -2.62
C THR A 588 -14.13 -20.46 -3.96
N TYR A 589 -13.84 -21.36 -4.88
CA TYR A 589 -13.40 -21.03 -6.23
C TYR A 589 -14.38 -21.61 -7.25
N SER A 590 -14.75 -20.79 -8.23
CA SER A 590 -15.62 -21.18 -9.35
C SER A 590 -14.88 -20.84 -10.65
N ASN A 591 -14.67 -21.85 -11.51
CA ASN A 591 -13.89 -21.71 -12.76
C ASN A 591 -12.49 -21.10 -12.56
N GLY A 592 -11.80 -21.48 -11.48
CA GLY A 592 -10.46 -20.98 -11.15
C GLY A 592 -10.40 -19.54 -10.64
N LYS A 593 -11.55 -18.87 -10.45
CA LYS A 593 -11.65 -17.53 -9.85
C LYS A 593 -12.22 -17.60 -8.45
N LEU A 594 -11.74 -16.72 -7.57
CA LEU A 594 -12.27 -16.57 -6.22
C LEU A 594 -13.76 -16.16 -6.31
N ASP A 595 -14.63 -16.98 -5.75
CA ASP A 595 -16.09 -16.78 -5.74
C ASP A 595 -16.53 -16.09 -4.45
N LYS A 596 -16.25 -16.71 -3.29
CA LYS A 596 -16.66 -16.17 -1.98
C LYS A 596 -15.56 -16.33 -0.94
N ILE A 597 -15.52 -15.36 -0.02
CA ILE A 597 -14.75 -15.42 1.23
C ILE A 597 -15.74 -15.62 2.39
N LEU A 598 -15.58 -16.69 3.16
CA LEU A 598 -16.53 -17.10 4.21
C LEU A 598 -16.28 -16.42 5.56
N VAL A 599 -15.12 -15.79 5.77
CA VAL A 599 -14.72 -15.15 7.02
C VAL A 599 -15.80 -14.18 7.58
N PRO A 600 -16.41 -13.27 6.79
CA PRO A 600 -17.48 -12.41 7.30
C PRO A 600 -18.72 -13.19 7.77
N THR A 601 -19.05 -14.29 7.09
CA THR A 601 -20.18 -15.16 7.47
C THR A 601 -19.91 -15.86 8.79
N TRP A 602 -18.68 -16.31 9.02
CA TRP A 602 -18.27 -16.94 10.28
C TRP A 602 -18.31 -15.97 11.45
N LYS A 603 -17.75 -14.75 11.28
CA LYS A 603 -17.81 -13.70 12.30
C LYS A 603 -19.25 -13.39 12.70
N ARG A 604 -20.15 -13.23 11.71
CA ARG A 604 -21.57 -12.98 11.94
C ARG A 604 -22.26 -14.13 12.68
N ALA A 605 -22.03 -15.38 12.27
CA ALA A 605 -22.60 -16.53 12.94
C ALA A 605 -22.17 -16.64 14.41
N TYR A 606 -20.92 -16.29 14.74
CA TYR A 606 -20.46 -16.22 16.13
C TYR A 606 -21.21 -15.13 16.92
N ILE A 607 -21.27 -13.90 16.38
CA ILE A 607 -21.96 -12.76 17.02
C ILE A 607 -23.45 -13.05 17.25
N GLU A 608 -24.12 -13.67 16.27
CA GLU A 608 -25.53 -14.05 16.35
C GLU A 608 -25.80 -15.32 17.18
N LYS A 609 -24.77 -15.92 17.78
CA LYS A 609 -24.84 -17.20 18.53
C LYS A 609 -25.41 -18.37 17.72
N LYS A 610 -25.13 -18.39 16.42
CA LYS A 610 -25.57 -19.40 15.44
C LYS A 610 -24.44 -20.33 14.98
N LEU A 611 -23.48 -20.63 15.85
CA LEU A 611 -22.36 -21.51 15.52
C LEU A 611 -22.80 -22.88 15.01
N GLN A 612 -23.91 -23.42 15.54
CA GLN A 612 -24.47 -24.72 15.12
C GLN A 612 -24.88 -24.78 13.63
N GLU A 613 -25.01 -23.63 12.95
CA GLU A 613 -25.28 -23.56 11.52
C GLU A 613 -24.02 -23.74 10.66
N ILE A 614 -22.84 -23.47 11.22
CA ILE A 614 -21.57 -23.44 10.47
C ILE A 614 -20.56 -24.51 10.91
N VAL A 615 -20.69 -25.03 12.13
CA VAL A 615 -19.79 -26.05 12.70
C VAL A 615 -19.89 -27.36 11.91
N PHE A 616 -18.75 -28.04 11.75
CA PHE A 616 -18.67 -29.34 11.09
C PHE A 616 -19.43 -30.42 11.87
N LYS A 617 -20.43 -31.03 11.23
CA LYS A 617 -21.38 -31.95 11.90
C LYS A 617 -21.02 -33.44 11.78
N ASN A 618 -20.11 -33.80 10.86
CA ASN A 618 -19.84 -35.19 10.52
C ASN A 618 -18.68 -35.79 11.34
N LEU A 619 -18.53 -35.38 12.61
CA LEU A 619 -17.53 -35.97 13.50
C LEU A 619 -18.00 -37.32 14.05
N THR A 620 -17.05 -38.22 14.28
CA THR A 620 -17.31 -39.55 14.87
C THR A 620 -17.79 -39.48 16.32
N LYS A 621 -17.45 -38.40 17.03
CA LYS A 621 -17.92 -38.09 18.38
C LYS A 621 -18.41 -36.64 18.45
N PRO A 622 -19.45 -36.34 19.25
CA PRO A 622 -19.89 -34.97 19.47
C PRO A 622 -18.84 -34.18 20.26
N MET A 623 -18.68 -32.91 19.92
CA MET A 623 -17.78 -31.98 20.63
C MET A 623 -18.30 -31.69 22.04
N ASP A 624 -17.41 -31.55 23.01
CA ASP A 624 -17.75 -30.95 24.30
C ASP A 624 -18.16 -29.48 24.12
N SER A 625 -19.26 -29.08 24.77
CA SER A 625 -19.79 -27.72 24.60
C SER A 625 -18.87 -26.64 25.13
N THR A 626 -18.14 -26.91 26.23
CA THR A 626 -17.21 -25.96 26.85
C THR A 626 -15.96 -25.84 25.98
N SER A 627 -15.45 -26.98 25.49
CA SER A 627 -14.35 -27.01 24.51
C SER A 627 -14.68 -26.20 23.25
N LEU A 628 -15.88 -26.38 22.70
CA LEU A 628 -16.37 -25.64 21.54
C LEU A 628 -16.48 -24.13 21.80
N GLU A 629 -17.00 -23.74 22.97
CA GLU A 629 -17.13 -22.33 23.35
C GLU A 629 -15.75 -21.64 23.46
N ILE A 630 -14.79 -22.29 24.15
CA ILE A 630 -13.43 -21.75 24.29
C ILE A 630 -12.75 -21.63 22.92
N PHE A 631 -12.82 -22.68 22.10
CA PHE A 631 -12.18 -22.72 20.79
C PHE A 631 -12.77 -21.66 19.84
N SER A 632 -14.09 -21.57 19.75
CA SER A 632 -14.75 -20.59 18.88
C SER A 632 -14.55 -19.15 19.36
N GLY A 633 -14.49 -18.94 20.68
CA GLY A 633 -14.20 -17.64 21.27
C GLY A 633 -12.81 -17.12 20.94
N ILE A 634 -11.78 -17.96 21.10
CA ILE A 634 -10.42 -17.55 20.75
C ILE A 634 -10.26 -17.34 19.23
N ALA A 635 -10.89 -18.20 18.41
CA ALA A 635 -10.90 -18.04 16.96
C ALA A 635 -11.52 -16.70 16.52
N PHE A 636 -12.62 -16.29 17.15
CA PHE A 636 -13.27 -15.01 16.88
C PHE A 636 -12.41 -13.81 17.33
N GLN A 637 -11.75 -13.90 18.49
CA GLN A 637 -10.84 -12.84 18.96
C GLN A 637 -9.65 -12.64 18.02
N CYS A 638 -9.11 -13.69 17.41
CA CYS A 638 -8.07 -13.56 16.38
C CYS A 638 -8.53 -12.73 15.17
N LEU A 639 -9.83 -12.73 14.85
CA LEU A 639 -10.41 -12.05 13.69
C LEU A 639 -10.92 -10.63 13.97
N GLN A 640 -10.52 -10.01 15.08
CA GLN A 640 -10.86 -8.60 15.35
C GLN A 640 -10.23 -7.68 14.28
N GLU A 641 -10.94 -6.59 13.98
CA GLU A 641 -10.53 -5.65 12.94
C GLU A 641 -9.24 -4.93 13.32
N TYR A 642 -9.21 -4.38 14.54
CA TYR A 642 -8.05 -3.72 15.10
C TYR A 642 -7.09 -4.75 15.71
N ARG A 643 -5.80 -4.60 15.40
CA ARG A 643 -4.74 -5.49 15.91
C ARG A 643 -4.63 -5.49 17.43
N GLU A 644 -4.97 -4.37 18.08
CA GLU A 644 -4.86 -4.19 19.52
C GLU A 644 -5.88 -5.06 20.28
N ASP A 645 -6.97 -5.43 19.61
CA ASP A 645 -8.02 -6.30 20.13
C ASP A 645 -7.75 -7.79 19.87
N ARG A 646 -6.66 -8.13 19.16
CA ARG A 646 -6.27 -9.50 18.87
C ARG A 646 -5.39 -10.06 19.99
N PRO A 647 -5.56 -11.33 20.37
CA PRO A 647 -4.77 -11.97 21.43
C PRO A 647 -3.32 -12.21 20.97
N LYS A 648 -2.40 -12.39 21.93
CA LYS A 648 -1.06 -12.88 21.59
C LYS A 648 -1.11 -14.38 21.30
N MET A 649 -0.16 -14.87 20.51
CA MET A 649 -0.05 -16.32 20.25
C MET A 649 0.09 -17.17 21.52
N ALA A 650 0.76 -16.66 22.55
CA ALA A 650 0.85 -17.33 23.85
C ALA A 650 -0.54 -17.51 24.51
N ASP A 651 -1.39 -16.48 24.46
CA ASP A 651 -2.76 -16.55 24.99
C ASP A 651 -3.60 -17.55 24.20
N ILE A 652 -3.40 -17.61 22.87
CA ILE A 652 -4.08 -18.59 22.00
C ILE A 652 -3.66 -20.02 22.37
N VAL A 653 -2.37 -20.26 22.61
CA VAL A 653 -1.85 -21.57 23.04
C VAL A 653 -2.52 -21.99 24.35
N GLU A 654 -2.58 -21.12 25.36
CA GLU A 654 -3.21 -21.41 26.65
C GLU A 654 -4.71 -21.75 26.50
N LYS A 655 -5.44 -21.00 25.67
CA LYS A 655 -6.87 -21.26 25.41
C LYS A 655 -7.09 -22.58 24.67
N LEU A 656 -6.23 -22.93 23.72
CA LEU A 656 -6.31 -24.21 23.00
C LEU A 656 -5.95 -25.40 23.91
N GLU A 657 -4.98 -25.25 24.82
CA GLU A 657 -4.68 -26.25 25.85
C GLU A 657 -5.89 -26.48 26.77
N THR A 658 -6.52 -25.39 27.22
CA THR A 658 -7.72 -25.46 28.04
C THR A 658 -8.87 -26.16 27.31
N ALA A 659 -9.13 -25.79 26.05
CA ALA A 659 -10.17 -26.44 25.24
C ALA A 659 -9.89 -27.94 25.04
N LEU A 660 -8.62 -28.32 24.86
CA LEU A 660 -8.20 -29.71 24.71
C LEU A 660 -8.40 -30.53 25.99
N GLU A 661 -8.11 -29.94 27.15
CA GLU A 661 -8.29 -30.59 28.45
C GLU A 661 -9.77 -30.86 28.75
N PHE A 662 -10.65 -29.89 28.46
CA PHE A 662 -12.11 -30.11 28.60
C PHE A 662 -12.60 -31.24 27.69
N GLU A 663 -12.16 -31.28 26.43
CA GLU A 663 -12.51 -32.36 25.51
C GLU A 663 -12.00 -33.71 26.03
N PHE A 664 -10.76 -33.77 26.50
CA PHE A 664 -10.18 -35.00 27.06
C PHE A 664 -10.98 -35.54 28.25
N ARG A 665 -11.34 -34.66 29.20
CA ARG A 665 -12.16 -35.03 30.36
C ARG A 665 -13.56 -35.49 29.97
N SER A 666 -14.17 -34.85 28.98
CA SER A 666 -15.48 -35.22 28.43
C SER A 666 -15.45 -36.59 27.76
N GLU A 667 -14.36 -36.92 27.05
CA GLU A 667 -14.15 -38.25 26.47
C GLU A 667 -13.89 -39.33 27.52
N ALA A 668 -13.16 -39.01 28.59
CA ALA A 668 -12.85 -39.96 29.66
C ALA A 668 -14.04 -40.26 30.60
N ALA A 669 -15.03 -39.36 30.64
CA ALA A 669 -16.25 -39.52 31.44
C ALA A 669 -17.35 -40.34 30.74
N LYS A 670 -17.18 -40.67 29.45
CA LYS A 670 -18.07 -41.51 28.64
C LYS A 670 -17.47 -42.90 28.50
#